data_AF-A0A3P8B733-F1
#
_entry.id   AF-A0A3P8B733-F1
#
_cell.length_a   1.000
_cell.length_b   1.000
_cell.length_c   1.000
_cell.angle_alpha   90.00
_cell.angle_beta   90.00
_cell.angle_gamma   90.00
#
_symmetry.space_group_name_H-M   'P 1'
#
loop_
_entity.id
_entity.type
_entity.pdbx_description
1 polymer ?
#
loop_
_entity_poly.entity_id
_entity_poly.type
_entity_poly.pdbx_seq_one_letter_code
_entity_poly.pdbx_strand_id
1 'polypeptide(L)'
;MANDVLYHEVAEIIRSVLAKEQSLRNAVYGNSYKVAAIVSNSEEDEQSAPKCNPFGTRYLTDEARVWEHNAWDNVEWSEEMEKTARAVVEVQKMQAVDDSKAQQLLEEPAKQWDAFYSQHSNNFFKDRRWLLKEFRELNMDNHPEGSTVRVLEVGCGVGNTSLPLLQWDEHHRMFLYSCDYSDVAIRVLKQHENYDPSRIRGFVWDITQEPPEDAPTKGSLDFVVCIYVLSSIQPSKTRQAINNLVGLLKPGGMLLLKDYGRFDLTQLRFKKDRYIDENLYCRGDGTLVYFFARDELDELLRSAGLVKKANFVDKRLIVNRAKQNKKSLLRLSCETLRFRPLFDEILKDPQLAEILSDPALDGDTNLAYVLLYEFLAGRGVAALKEGGDTSETSVAIPRYARINTLKWTAEEALEKLAYEDWKVVHLSTQDDFAKRVGSIADDEASCLPAFLLAPTPGSHVFDTCAAPGMKTSHVSAMLGGEGKIWAMDRSEERVETMKKILEECKVENASVFVGDFLKTDVNDKKFAKVRYAIVDPPCSGSGMVKRMDEITGGNAQPERLAKLKNLQAMILKHTLKFPNLQRAVYSTCSIHEEENEQVVDEVLLDTYVRQHFRLAPSPLPIWTQRGLDSYAFGADCLRADPAKTLTNGFFVAVFERIPEGGHAADNVFERKKKRKNLEESTEDTNSVNNSLNKKNKHKKFDEELEDDIECSRELRGSEETVAETEVHSEKKKKKHKKKRKDSKE
;
A
#
# COMPACT_ATOMS: atom_id res chain seq x y z
N MET A 1 -49.46 -4.31 7.08
CA MET A 1 -50.26 -3.36 6.27
C MET A 1 -49.53 -2.06 5.98
N ALA A 2 -49.08 -1.25 6.95
CA ALA A 2 -48.31 -0.03 6.64
C ALA A 2 -46.85 -0.32 6.18
N ASN A 3 -46.21 -1.37 6.71
CA ASN A 3 -44.86 -1.78 6.32
C ASN A 3 -44.80 -2.46 4.94
N ASP A 4 -45.81 -3.26 4.58
CA ASP A 4 -45.81 -4.01 3.30
C ASP A 4 -45.86 -3.09 2.07
N VAL A 5 -46.51 -1.93 2.18
CA VAL A 5 -46.58 -0.92 1.11
C VAL A 5 -45.23 -0.25 0.91
N LEU A 6 -44.50 0.03 2.00
CA LEU A 6 -43.19 0.66 1.94
C LEU A 6 -42.17 -0.28 1.28
N TYR A 7 -42.15 -1.56 1.66
CA TYR A 7 -41.20 -2.54 1.09
C TYR A 7 -41.44 -2.82 -0.39
N HIS A 8 -42.70 -2.83 -0.84
CA HIS A 8 -43.05 -2.96 -2.24
C HIS A 8 -42.58 -1.74 -3.07
N GLU A 9 -42.72 -0.52 -2.54
CA GLU A 9 -42.23 0.70 -3.20
C GLU A 9 -40.71 0.73 -3.30
N VAL A 10 -39.99 0.31 -2.24
CA VAL A 10 -38.53 0.18 -2.27
C VAL A 10 -38.08 -0.82 -3.35
N ALA A 11 -38.76 -1.97 -3.44
CA ALA A 11 -38.41 -3.02 -4.39
C ALA A 11 -38.59 -2.56 -5.86
N GLU A 12 -39.71 -1.91 -6.17
CA GLU A 12 -39.97 -1.37 -7.50
C GLU A 12 -38.98 -0.26 -7.91
N ILE A 13 -38.56 0.58 -6.97
CA ILE A 13 -37.58 1.64 -7.25
C ILE A 13 -36.19 1.05 -7.51
N ILE A 14 -35.74 0.06 -6.72
CA ILE A 14 -34.45 -0.61 -6.95
C ILE A 14 -34.46 -1.29 -8.33
N ARG A 15 -35.54 -2.00 -8.69
CA ARG A 15 -35.71 -2.60 -10.04
C ARG A 15 -35.66 -1.54 -11.15
N SER A 16 -36.28 -0.37 -10.96
CA SER A 16 -36.23 0.73 -11.92
C SER A 16 -34.83 1.33 -12.08
N VAL A 17 -34.04 1.43 -11.01
CA VAL A 17 -32.64 1.90 -11.05
C VAL A 17 -31.76 0.90 -11.79
N LEU A 18 -31.89 -0.39 -11.47
CA LEU A 18 -31.18 -1.48 -12.15
C LEU A 18 -31.51 -1.52 -13.65
N ALA A 19 -32.78 -1.36 -14.02
CA ALA A 19 -33.19 -1.31 -15.43
C ALA A 19 -32.59 -0.10 -16.18
N LYS A 20 -32.49 1.08 -15.54
CA LYS A 20 -31.82 2.25 -16.11
C LYS A 20 -30.31 2.05 -16.25
N GLU A 21 -29.66 1.45 -15.25
CA GLU A 21 -28.23 1.16 -15.31
C GLU A 21 -27.91 0.11 -16.37
N GLN A 22 -28.74 -0.93 -16.52
CA GLN A 22 -28.63 -1.93 -17.57
C GLN A 22 -28.81 -1.31 -18.96
N SER A 23 -29.76 -0.37 -19.12
CA SER A 23 -29.94 0.39 -20.36
C SER A 23 -28.73 1.27 -20.68
N LEU A 24 -28.11 1.91 -19.68
CA LEU A 24 -26.88 2.70 -19.82
C LEU A 24 -25.67 1.81 -20.12
N ARG A 25 -25.54 0.65 -19.46
CA ARG A 25 -24.50 -0.33 -19.75
C ARG A 25 -24.65 -0.92 -21.14
N ASN A 26 -25.86 -1.18 -21.61
CA ASN A 26 -26.11 -1.60 -23.00
C ASN A 26 -25.77 -0.47 -24.00
N ALA A 27 -26.02 0.80 -23.66
CA ALA A 27 -25.64 1.94 -24.50
C ALA A 27 -24.11 2.19 -24.52
N VAL A 28 -23.39 1.88 -23.43
CA VAL A 28 -21.94 2.14 -23.28
C VAL A 28 -21.08 0.93 -23.64
N TYR A 29 -21.54 -0.30 -23.39
CA TYR A 29 -20.78 -1.55 -23.51
C TYR A 29 -21.44 -2.59 -24.43
N GLY A 30 -22.67 -2.37 -24.90
CA GLY A 30 -23.46 -3.32 -25.70
C GLY A 30 -22.93 -3.62 -27.11
N ASN A 31 -21.79 -3.07 -27.50
CA ASN A 31 -21.07 -3.49 -28.70
C ASN A 31 -19.70 -4.06 -28.31
N SER A 32 -19.70 -5.35 -27.97
CA SER A 32 -18.49 -6.16 -28.00
C SER A 32 -18.72 -7.34 -28.94
N TYR A 33 -17.96 -7.36 -30.05
CA TYR A 33 -17.77 -8.44 -31.02
C TYR A 33 -18.86 -8.66 -32.10
N LYS A 34 -18.74 -7.90 -33.21
CA LYS A 34 -18.90 -8.48 -34.55
C LYS A 34 -17.75 -8.05 -35.46
N VAL A 35 -17.08 -9.06 -36.02
CA VAL A 35 -16.08 -8.98 -37.07
C VAL A 35 -16.74 -8.57 -38.39
N ALA A 36 -16.10 -7.62 -39.09
CA ALA A 36 -16.17 -7.28 -40.51
C ALA A 36 -17.55 -7.11 -41.20
N ALA A 37 -17.81 -5.89 -41.70
CA ALA A 37 -18.13 -5.64 -43.10
C ALA A 37 -18.13 -4.13 -43.39
N ILE A 38 -17.35 -3.73 -44.41
CA ILE A 38 -17.44 -2.44 -45.10
C ILE A 38 -18.79 -2.39 -45.81
N VAL A 39 -19.64 -1.40 -45.51
CA VAL A 39 -20.57 -0.80 -46.49
C VAL A 39 -20.81 0.68 -46.11
N SER A 40 -20.68 1.52 -47.13
CA SER A 40 -20.94 2.96 -47.22
C SER A 40 -22.38 3.38 -46.93
N ASN A 41 -22.55 4.58 -46.35
CA ASN A 41 -23.54 5.65 -46.64
C ASN A 41 -23.54 6.61 -45.43
N SER A 42 -22.94 7.80 -45.52
CA SER A 42 -23.53 9.06 -46.00
C SER A 42 -24.79 9.48 -45.22
N GLU A 43 -24.62 10.32 -44.22
CA GLU A 43 -25.31 11.61 -44.07
C GLU A 43 -24.83 12.32 -42.78
N GLU A 44 -24.87 13.64 -42.84
CA GLU A 44 -24.13 14.62 -42.07
C GLU A 44 -24.58 14.71 -40.60
N ASP A 45 -23.61 14.82 -39.68
CA ASP A 45 -23.77 15.62 -38.46
C ASP A 45 -22.42 16.28 -38.14
N GLU A 46 -22.32 17.55 -38.53
CA GLU A 46 -21.24 18.44 -38.19
C GLU A 46 -21.24 18.78 -36.69
N GLN A 47 -20.02 18.86 -36.14
CA GLN A 47 -19.64 19.59 -34.92
C GLN A 47 -19.95 18.92 -33.56
N SER A 48 -19.08 17.99 -33.16
CA SER A 48 -18.11 18.30 -32.09
C SER A 48 -16.96 17.28 -32.06
N ALA A 49 -15.78 17.71 -32.49
CA ALA A 49 -14.57 16.93 -32.30
C ALA A 49 -14.29 16.73 -30.79
N PRO A 50 -13.79 15.56 -30.35
CA PRO A 50 -13.39 15.36 -28.97
C PRO A 50 -12.28 16.38 -28.62
N LYS A 51 -12.58 17.35 -27.75
CA LYS A 51 -11.62 18.34 -27.24
C LYS A 51 -10.58 17.67 -26.34
N CYS A 52 -9.61 16.98 -26.93
CA CYS A 52 -8.33 16.76 -26.27
C CYS A 52 -7.54 18.06 -26.39
N ASN A 53 -7.43 18.84 -25.30
CA ASN A 53 -6.59 20.04 -25.27
C ASN A 53 -5.18 19.73 -25.82
N PRO A 54 -4.54 20.66 -26.54
CA PRO A 54 -3.18 20.48 -27.02
C PRO A 54 -2.23 20.22 -25.84
N PHE A 55 -1.27 19.35 -26.06
CA PHE A 55 -0.26 18.99 -25.07
C PHE A 55 0.55 20.22 -24.64
N GLY A 56 0.81 20.38 -23.34
CA GLY A 56 1.63 21.49 -22.84
C GLY A 56 0.88 22.81 -22.60
N THR A 57 -0.46 22.83 -22.69
CA THR A 57 -1.24 24.08 -22.54
C THR A 57 -1.92 24.26 -21.18
N ARG A 58 -1.80 23.30 -20.26
CA ARG A 58 -2.49 23.34 -18.95
C ARG A 58 -1.53 23.67 -17.82
N TYR A 59 -1.80 24.78 -17.14
CA TYR A 59 -1.06 25.26 -15.98
C TYR A 59 -1.89 25.03 -14.72
N LEU A 60 -1.29 24.41 -13.70
CA LEU A 60 -1.91 24.33 -12.38
C LEU A 60 -1.61 25.63 -11.64
N THR A 61 -2.52 26.61 -11.75
CA THR A 61 -2.38 27.91 -11.08
C THR A 61 -3.07 27.96 -9.71
N ASP A 62 -3.93 26.99 -9.44
CA ASP A 62 -4.70 26.86 -8.20
C ASP A 62 -4.59 25.41 -7.72
N GLU A 63 -3.93 25.20 -6.58
CA GLU A 63 -3.68 23.88 -6.01
C GLU A 63 -4.97 23.12 -5.65
N ALA A 64 -6.06 23.82 -5.35
CA ALA A 64 -7.36 23.19 -5.04
C ALA A 64 -7.91 22.41 -6.24
N ARG A 65 -7.53 22.82 -7.46
CA ARG A 65 -7.99 22.23 -8.72
C ARG A 65 -7.18 21.00 -9.15
N VAL A 66 -6.15 20.61 -8.38
CA VAL A 66 -5.25 19.52 -8.73
C VAL A 66 -5.98 18.25 -9.17
N TRP A 67 -7.12 17.94 -8.56
CA TRP A 67 -7.92 16.74 -8.83
C TRP A 67 -8.83 16.83 -10.07
N GLU A 68 -9.07 18.02 -10.63
CA GLU A 68 -9.95 18.23 -11.79
C GLU A 68 -9.43 17.58 -13.08
N HIS A 69 -8.12 17.34 -13.17
CA HIS A 69 -7.49 16.66 -14.29
C HIS A 69 -6.64 15.46 -13.85
N ASN A 70 -6.50 14.45 -14.72
CA ASN A 70 -5.61 13.30 -14.45
C ASN A 70 -4.13 13.70 -14.48
N ALA A 71 -3.81 14.77 -15.21
CA ALA A 71 -2.48 15.32 -15.33
C ALA A 71 -2.54 16.83 -15.62
N TRP A 72 -1.59 17.55 -15.03
CA TRP A 72 -1.29 18.96 -15.32
C TRP A 72 0.06 19.05 -16.03
N ASP A 73 0.14 19.88 -17.07
CA ASP A 73 1.28 19.87 -18.00
C ASP A 73 2.42 20.79 -17.55
N ASN A 74 2.11 21.91 -16.90
CA ASN A 74 3.10 22.86 -16.41
C ASN A 74 2.87 23.16 -14.93
N VAL A 75 3.65 22.49 -14.07
CA VAL A 75 3.60 22.66 -12.62
C VAL A 75 4.96 23.10 -12.10
N GLU A 76 4.98 24.19 -11.33
CA GLU A 76 6.20 24.64 -10.67
C GLU A 76 6.47 23.81 -9.41
N TRP A 77 7.75 23.63 -9.11
CA TRP A 77 8.14 22.95 -7.89
C TRP A 77 8.28 23.98 -6.78
N SER A 78 7.79 23.64 -5.60
CA SER A 78 8.15 24.40 -4.40
C SER A 78 9.62 24.13 -4.03
N GLU A 79 10.21 25.04 -3.26
CA GLU A 79 11.55 24.86 -2.70
C GLU A 79 11.67 23.57 -1.88
N GLU A 80 10.59 23.17 -1.19
CA GLU A 80 10.53 21.93 -0.42
C GLU A 80 10.58 20.68 -1.31
N MET A 81 9.88 20.70 -2.45
CA MET A 81 9.93 19.60 -3.42
C MET A 81 11.34 19.44 -4.00
N GLU A 82 12.01 20.55 -4.31
CA GLU A 82 13.37 20.54 -4.81
C GLU A 82 14.35 20.01 -3.74
N LYS A 83 14.21 20.48 -2.49
CA LYS A 83 15.02 19.98 -1.36
C LYS A 83 14.82 18.48 -1.15
N THR A 84 13.59 17.99 -1.28
CA THR A 84 13.26 16.57 -1.17
C THR A 84 13.91 15.76 -2.29
N ALA A 85 13.83 16.24 -3.54
CA ALA A 85 14.48 15.60 -4.68
C ALA A 85 16.00 15.51 -4.50
N ARG A 86 16.63 16.58 -3.99
CA ARG A 86 18.06 16.59 -3.65
C ARG A 86 18.41 15.56 -2.58
N ALA A 87 17.61 15.49 -1.52
CA ALA A 87 17.81 14.49 -0.46
C ALA A 87 17.72 13.04 -0.98
N VAL A 88 16.81 12.76 -1.93
CA VAL A 88 16.72 11.45 -2.59
C VAL A 88 18.00 11.13 -3.35
N VAL A 89 18.55 12.09 -4.11
CA VAL A 89 19.81 11.89 -4.85
C VAL A 89 20.99 11.64 -3.91
N GLU A 90 21.06 12.33 -2.76
CA GLU A 90 22.10 12.07 -1.75
C GLU A 90 22.01 10.65 -1.16
N VAL A 91 20.80 10.15 -0.90
CA VAL A 91 20.59 8.76 -0.46
C VAL A 91 21.01 7.78 -1.55
N GLN A 92 20.67 8.04 -2.82
CA GLN A 92 21.06 7.19 -3.94
C GLN A 92 22.58 7.13 -4.11
N LYS A 93 23.28 8.24 -3.88
CA LYS A 93 24.75 8.31 -3.90
C LYS A 93 25.39 7.44 -2.82
N MET A 94 24.78 7.32 -1.64
CA MET A 94 25.23 6.39 -0.59
C MET A 94 25.02 4.91 -0.95
N GLN A 95 24.23 4.63 -1.98
CA GLN A 95 23.87 3.30 -2.46
C GLN A 95 24.33 3.10 -3.92
N ALA A 96 25.49 3.65 -4.25
CA ALA A 96 26.08 3.60 -5.58
C ALA A 96 26.40 2.17 -6.04
N VAL A 97 26.51 2.01 -7.35
CA VAL A 97 27.01 0.80 -8.00
C VAL A 97 28.45 0.58 -7.56
N ASP A 98 28.83 -0.68 -7.33
CA ASP A 98 30.23 -1.07 -7.10
C ASP A 98 31.14 -0.60 -8.24
N ASP A 99 32.33 -0.09 -7.91
CA ASP A 99 33.27 0.52 -8.87
C ASP A 99 33.62 -0.41 -10.04
N SER A 100 33.79 -1.71 -9.79
CA SER A 100 34.13 -2.67 -10.85
C SER A 100 32.97 -2.85 -11.83
N LYS A 101 31.73 -2.90 -11.31
CA LYS A 101 30.53 -2.99 -12.12
C LYS A 101 30.26 -1.68 -12.87
N ALA A 102 30.49 -0.54 -12.24
CA ALA A 102 30.39 0.77 -12.90
C ALA A 102 31.36 0.86 -14.08
N GLN A 103 32.62 0.47 -13.90
CA GLN A 103 33.62 0.44 -14.97
C GLN A 103 33.18 -0.45 -16.15
N GLN A 104 32.69 -1.67 -15.86
CA GLN A 104 32.21 -2.58 -16.90
C GLN A 104 31.06 -1.97 -17.75
N LEU A 105 30.11 -1.29 -17.10
CA LEU A 105 28.98 -0.66 -17.79
C LEU A 105 29.43 0.51 -18.69
N LEU A 106 30.48 1.22 -18.30
CA LEU A 106 31.04 2.35 -19.06
C LEU A 106 31.92 1.88 -20.24
N GLU A 107 32.59 0.73 -20.11
CA GLU A 107 33.46 0.16 -21.16
C GLU A 107 32.66 -0.53 -22.29
N GLU A 108 31.57 -1.22 -21.95
CA GLU A 108 30.77 -2.00 -22.92
C GLU A 108 29.29 -1.54 -23.02
N PRO A 109 28.97 -0.27 -23.35
CA PRO A 109 27.59 0.19 -23.41
C PRO A 109 26.79 -0.47 -24.56
N ALA A 110 27.44 -0.89 -25.66
CA ALA A 110 26.76 -1.50 -26.82
C ALA A 110 26.08 -2.80 -26.46
N LYS A 111 26.78 -3.60 -25.66
CA LYS A 111 26.33 -4.90 -25.16
C LYS A 111 25.01 -4.80 -24.40
N GLN A 112 24.78 -3.70 -23.68
CA GLN A 112 23.53 -3.49 -22.93
C GLN A 112 22.35 -3.24 -23.87
N TRP A 113 22.57 -2.42 -24.91
CA TRP A 113 21.54 -2.14 -25.92
C TRP A 113 21.23 -3.34 -26.81
N ASP A 114 22.24 -4.11 -27.22
CA ASP A 114 22.03 -5.34 -27.99
C ASP A 114 21.28 -6.40 -27.16
N ALA A 115 21.64 -6.56 -25.89
CA ALA A 115 20.91 -7.44 -24.98
C ALA A 115 19.45 -6.99 -24.80
N PHE A 116 19.22 -5.68 -24.66
CA PHE A 116 17.89 -5.11 -24.55
C PHE A 116 17.02 -5.43 -25.76
N TYR A 117 17.48 -5.12 -26.99
CA TYR A 117 16.70 -5.35 -28.20
C TYR A 117 16.55 -6.84 -28.54
N SER A 118 17.53 -7.68 -28.19
CA SER A 118 17.42 -9.14 -28.32
C SER A 118 16.28 -9.72 -27.47
N GLN A 119 16.01 -9.13 -26.31
CA GLN A 119 14.96 -9.59 -25.40
C GLN A 119 13.58 -9.01 -25.71
N HIS A 120 13.51 -7.81 -26.31
CA HIS A 120 12.27 -7.03 -26.38
C HIS A 120 11.65 -6.90 -27.77
N SER A 121 12.35 -7.25 -28.86
CA SER A 121 11.83 -7.21 -30.24
C SER A 121 11.08 -5.90 -30.59
N ASN A 122 10.09 -5.92 -31.48
CA ASN A 122 9.42 -4.72 -32.02
C ASN A 122 8.34 -4.10 -31.09
N ASN A 123 8.13 -4.63 -29.88
CA ASN A 123 6.90 -4.35 -29.09
C ASN A 123 7.11 -3.47 -27.85
N PHE A 124 8.34 -3.04 -27.55
CA PHE A 124 8.60 -2.31 -26.30
C PHE A 124 8.20 -0.84 -26.36
N PHE A 125 8.67 -0.12 -27.39
CA PHE A 125 8.35 1.30 -27.56
C PHE A 125 7.11 1.45 -28.45
N LYS A 126 6.25 2.41 -28.09
CA LYS A 126 5.08 2.78 -28.91
C LYS A 126 5.48 3.83 -29.94
N ASP A 127 4.74 3.85 -31.05
CA ASP A 127 4.86 4.90 -32.04
C ASP A 127 4.69 6.29 -31.44
N ARG A 128 5.58 7.21 -31.80
CA ARG A 128 5.63 8.56 -31.24
C ARG A 128 4.60 9.48 -31.89
N ARG A 129 3.31 9.16 -31.74
CA ARG A 129 2.17 9.94 -32.29
C ARG A 129 2.10 11.41 -31.82
N TRP A 130 2.87 11.78 -30.80
CA TRP A 130 2.99 13.15 -30.31
C TRP A 130 4.05 13.98 -31.05
N LEU A 131 4.88 13.36 -31.89
CA LEU A 131 6.07 13.97 -32.47
C LEU A 131 5.78 15.29 -33.19
N LEU A 132 4.82 15.33 -34.12
CA LEU A 132 4.48 16.54 -34.87
C LEU A 132 3.83 17.64 -34.01
N LYS A 133 3.35 17.31 -32.79
CA LYS A 133 2.85 18.32 -31.85
C LYS A 133 4.00 19.08 -31.19
N GLU A 134 5.08 18.38 -30.88
CA GLU A 134 6.28 18.96 -30.24
C GLU A 134 7.28 19.52 -31.26
N PHE A 135 7.44 18.85 -32.40
CA PHE A 135 8.38 19.18 -33.47
C PHE A 135 7.61 19.43 -34.77
N ARG A 136 6.98 20.60 -34.86
CA ARG A 136 6.15 20.99 -36.01
C ARG A 136 6.97 21.15 -37.29
N GLU A 137 8.27 21.37 -37.14
CA GLU A 137 9.24 21.47 -38.23
C GLU A 137 9.32 20.19 -39.07
N LEU A 138 8.96 19.04 -38.48
CA LEU A 138 8.90 17.75 -39.18
C LEU A 138 7.60 17.53 -39.96
N ASN A 139 6.59 18.40 -39.80
CA ASN A 139 5.37 18.29 -40.58
C ASN A 139 5.62 18.81 -42.00
N MET A 140 5.50 17.93 -43.00
CA MET A 140 5.74 18.24 -44.41
C MET A 140 4.78 19.30 -44.97
N ASP A 141 3.58 19.46 -44.41
CA ASP A 141 2.64 20.52 -44.81
C ASP A 141 3.18 21.93 -44.58
N ASN A 142 4.16 22.07 -43.67
CA ASN A 142 4.81 23.34 -43.38
C ASN A 142 5.93 23.70 -44.36
N HIS A 143 6.24 22.81 -45.32
CA HIS A 143 7.33 22.98 -46.27
C HIS A 143 6.80 23.25 -47.69
N PRO A 144 7.42 24.17 -48.46
CA PRO A 144 6.97 24.51 -49.82
C PRO A 144 6.77 23.28 -50.71
N GLU A 145 5.73 23.31 -51.54
CA GLU A 145 5.46 22.23 -52.49
C GLU A 145 6.67 22.00 -53.41
N GLY A 146 7.04 20.73 -53.62
CA GLY A 146 8.23 20.34 -54.40
C GLY A 146 9.58 20.40 -53.65
N SER A 147 9.64 20.90 -52.42
CA SER A 147 10.84 20.79 -51.57
C SER A 147 11.08 19.36 -51.10
N THR A 148 12.35 19.01 -50.86
CA THR A 148 12.74 17.73 -50.23
C THR A 148 13.36 17.99 -48.88
N VAL A 149 13.10 17.12 -47.91
CA VAL A 149 13.58 17.24 -46.52
C VAL A 149 14.37 16.00 -46.13
N ARG A 150 15.58 16.20 -45.61
CA ARG A 150 16.48 15.12 -45.17
C ARG A 150 16.60 15.14 -43.65
N VAL A 151 16.20 14.03 -43.02
CA VAL A 151 16.15 13.89 -41.57
C VAL A 151 17.04 12.76 -41.12
N LEU A 152 17.77 12.92 -40.02
CA LEU A 152 18.42 11.83 -39.30
C LEU A 152 17.71 11.60 -37.96
N GLU A 153 17.14 10.42 -37.75
CA GLU A 153 16.77 9.94 -36.42
C GLU A 153 17.96 9.19 -35.80
N VAL A 154 18.42 9.68 -34.65
CA VAL A 154 19.45 9.04 -33.84
C VAL A 154 18.80 8.23 -32.73
N GLY A 155 19.32 7.03 -32.43
CA GLY A 155 18.71 6.12 -31.48
C GLY A 155 17.33 5.64 -31.94
N CYS A 156 17.22 5.33 -33.24
CA CYS A 156 15.94 5.03 -33.88
C CYS A 156 15.29 3.74 -33.38
N GLY A 157 16.04 2.87 -32.69
CA GLY A 157 15.60 1.56 -32.29
C GLY A 157 15.07 0.77 -33.49
N VAL A 158 13.81 0.35 -33.38
CA VAL A 158 13.10 -0.42 -34.41
C VAL A 158 12.23 0.45 -35.33
N GLY A 159 12.30 1.78 -35.21
CA GLY A 159 11.66 2.72 -36.14
C GLY A 159 10.37 3.41 -35.67
N ASN A 160 10.09 3.44 -34.36
CA ASN A 160 8.85 4.04 -33.83
C ASN A 160 8.69 5.56 -34.03
N THR A 161 9.70 6.24 -34.59
CA THR A 161 9.60 7.63 -35.08
C THR A 161 9.69 7.66 -36.60
N SER A 162 10.74 7.05 -37.16
CA SER A 162 10.99 7.05 -38.61
C SER A 162 9.84 6.48 -39.43
N LEU A 163 9.29 5.32 -39.06
CA LEU A 163 8.24 4.67 -39.86
C LEU A 163 6.92 5.46 -39.84
N PRO A 164 6.41 5.94 -38.68
CA PRO A 164 5.27 6.85 -38.67
C PRO A 164 5.49 8.16 -39.45
N LEU A 165 6.68 8.75 -39.38
CA LEU A 165 7.02 9.96 -40.13
C LEU A 165 6.88 9.74 -41.65
N LEU A 166 7.36 8.61 -42.17
CA LEU A 166 7.21 8.27 -43.58
C LEU A 166 5.76 8.08 -44.00
N GLN A 167 4.93 7.54 -43.10
CA GLN A 167 3.50 7.35 -43.34
C GLN A 167 2.74 8.68 -43.37
N TRP A 168 3.13 9.65 -42.54
CA TRP A 168 2.52 10.98 -42.51
C TRP A 168 2.95 11.86 -43.69
N ASP A 169 4.08 11.57 -44.32
CA ASP A 169 4.50 12.24 -45.56
C ASP A 169 3.85 11.58 -46.79
N GLU A 170 2.61 12.02 -47.08
CA GLU A 170 1.77 11.54 -48.19
C GLU A 170 2.41 11.77 -49.56
N HIS A 171 3.24 12.82 -49.70
CA HIS A 171 3.85 13.22 -50.97
C HIS A 171 5.26 12.66 -51.20
N HIS A 172 5.75 11.81 -50.29
CA HIS A 172 7.06 11.16 -50.39
C HIS A 172 8.23 12.13 -50.59
N ARG A 173 8.16 13.31 -49.96
CA ARG A 173 9.15 14.39 -50.04
C ARG A 173 10.26 14.29 -48.97
N MET A 174 10.10 13.41 -48.00
CA MET A 174 11.06 13.17 -46.92
C MET A 174 11.96 11.96 -47.21
N PHE A 175 13.26 12.13 -46.98
CA PHE A 175 14.21 11.03 -46.90
C PHE A 175 14.77 10.92 -45.47
N LEU A 176 14.62 9.73 -44.87
CA LEU A 176 15.02 9.45 -43.50
C LEU A 176 16.31 8.61 -43.44
N TYR A 177 17.25 9.11 -42.66
CA TYR A 177 18.37 8.34 -42.15
C TYR A 177 18.02 7.90 -40.73
N SER A 178 18.24 6.65 -40.40
CA SER A 178 17.91 6.10 -39.09
C SER A 178 19.10 5.33 -38.56
N CYS A 179 19.71 5.82 -37.48
CA CYS A 179 20.84 5.15 -36.88
C CYS A 179 20.54 4.74 -35.45
N ASP A 180 21.11 3.60 -35.05
CA ASP A 180 21.09 3.11 -33.70
C ASP A 180 22.47 2.54 -33.36
N TYR A 181 22.77 2.52 -32.07
CA TYR A 181 23.98 1.92 -31.55
C TYR A 181 23.93 0.40 -31.64
N SER A 182 22.71 -0.19 -31.59
CA SER A 182 22.48 -1.63 -31.66
C SER A 182 22.31 -2.15 -33.09
N ASP A 183 23.06 -3.21 -33.42
CA ASP A 183 22.93 -3.91 -34.69
C ASP A 183 21.59 -4.68 -34.80
N VAL A 184 21.05 -5.11 -33.65
CA VAL A 184 19.81 -5.88 -33.55
C VAL A 184 18.66 -4.97 -33.94
N ALA A 185 18.63 -3.76 -33.37
CA ALA A 185 17.62 -2.76 -33.64
C ALA A 185 17.53 -2.42 -35.15
N ILE A 186 18.67 -2.15 -35.78
CA ILE A 186 18.74 -1.84 -37.22
C ILE A 186 18.32 -3.03 -38.08
N ARG A 187 18.66 -4.26 -37.69
CA ARG A 187 18.18 -5.47 -38.40
C ARG A 187 16.66 -5.58 -38.35
N VAL A 188 16.05 -5.36 -37.19
CA VAL A 188 14.59 -5.40 -37.02
C VAL A 188 13.92 -4.28 -37.81
N LEU A 189 14.45 -3.05 -37.77
CA LEU A 189 13.96 -1.92 -38.57
C LEU A 189 13.92 -2.28 -40.07
N LYS A 190 15.00 -2.85 -40.60
CA LYS A 190 15.11 -3.22 -42.03
C LYS A 190 14.17 -4.36 -42.44
N GLN A 191 13.71 -5.17 -41.49
CA GLN A 191 12.76 -6.26 -41.74
C GLN A 191 11.29 -5.83 -41.64
N HIS A 192 11.04 -4.59 -41.22
CA HIS A 192 9.69 -4.07 -41.08
C HIS A 192 8.99 -3.94 -42.44
N GLU A 193 7.70 -4.29 -42.52
CA GLU A 193 6.92 -4.25 -43.78
C GLU A 193 6.89 -2.86 -44.44
N ASN A 194 6.84 -1.82 -43.62
CA ASN A 194 6.86 -0.41 -44.05
C ASN A 194 8.27 0.16 -44.28
N TYR A 195 9.32 -0.67 -44.24
CA TYR A 195 10.67 -0.23 -44.57
C TYR A 195 10.83 -0.13 -46.09
N ASP A 196 10.92 1.10 -46.60
CA ASP A 196 11.17 1.39 -48.01
C ASP A 196 12.59 1.94 -48.22
N PRO A 197 13.53 1.16 -48.77
CA PRO A 197 14.92 1.61 -49.00
C PRO A 197 15.06 2.86 -49.87
N SER A 198 14.02 3.24 -50.64
CA SER A 198 14.01 4.48 -51.43
C SER A 198 13.72 5.73 -50.59
N ARG A 199 13.11 5.57 -49.40
CA ARG A 199 12.72 6.65 -48.50
C ARG A 199 13.44 6.62 -47.16
N ILE A 200 13.98 5.49 -46.75
CA ILE A 200 14.69 5.31 -45.48
C ILE A 200 15.98 4.50 -45.61
N ARG A 201 17.01 4.92 -44.88
CA ARG A 201 18.28 4.20 -44.72
C ARG A 201 18.61 3.96 -43.26
N GLY A 202 18.47 2.71 -42.83
CA GLY A 202 18.93 2.22 -41.52
C GLY A 202 20.43 1.85 -41.51
N PHE A 203 21.19 2.29 -40.51
CA PHE A 203 22.60 1.91 -40.34
C PHE A 203 23.05 1.93 -38.87
N VAL A 204 24.08 1.15 -38.53
CA VAL A 204 24.61 1.08 -37.17
C VAL A 204 25.64 2.19 -37.00
N TRP A 205 25.52 2.99 -35.93
CA TRP A 205 26.49 4.04 -35.64
C TRP A 205 26.58 4.36 -34.15
N ASP A 206 27.79 4.26 -33.61
CA ASP A 206 28.18 4.95 -32.38
C ASP A 206 28.44 6.42 -32.70
N ILE A 207 27.50 7.29 -32.37
CA ILE A 207 27.62 8.72 -32.66
C ILE A 207 28.80 9.39 -31.93
N THR A 208 29.43 8.72 -30.97
CA THR A 208 30.67 9.19 -30.32
C THR A 208 31.92 8.91 -31.17
N GLN A 209 31.80 8.10 -32.23
CA GLN A 209 32.85 7.76 -33.19
C GLN A 209 32.66 8.49 -34.52
N GLU A 210 33.65 8.41 -35.40
CA GLU A 210 33.53 8.96 -36.76
C GLU A 210 32.33 8.36 -37.50
N PRO A 211 31.60 9.16 -38.30
CA PRO A 211 30.46 8.67 -39.09
C PRO A 211 30.89 7.56 -40.07
N PRO A 212 30.14 6.43 -40.15
CA PRO A 212 30.40 5.37 -41.13
C PRO A 212 30.05 5.84 -42.55
N GLU A 213 30.44 5.07 -43.56
CA GLU A 213 30.16 5.38 -44.97
C GLU A 213 28.66 5.50 -45.28
N ASP A 214 27.82 4.73 -44.58
CA ASP A 214 26.37 4.77 -44.73
C ASP A 214 25.71 6.03 -44.14
N ALA A 215 26.46 6.79 -43.32
CA ALA A 215 25.96 8.00 -42.70
C ALA A 215 25.74 9.13 -43.72
N PRO A 216 24.87 10.10 -43.41
CA PRO A 216 24.69 11.28 -44.25
C PRO A 216 26.00 12.01 -44.53
N THR A 217 26.13 12.59 -45.72
CA THR A 217 27.24 13.50 -46.01
C THR A 217 27.20 14.70 -45.06
N LYS A 218 28.37 15.21 -44.66
CA LYS A 218 28.49 16.43 -43.86
C LYS A 218 27.74 17.60 -44.52
N GLY A 219 27.03 18.38 -43.72
CA GLY A 219 26.25 19.53 -44.19
C GLY A 219 25.07 19.18 -45.12
N SER A 220 24.53 17.97 -45.07
CA SER A 220 23.45 17.53 -45.97
C SER A 220 22.05 17.42 -45.34
N LEU A 221 21.95 17.51 -44.00
CA LEU A 221 20.69 17.32 -43.29
C LEU A 221 19.96 18.63 -43.01
N ASP A 222 18.63 18.59 -43.14
CA ASP A 222 17.72 19.62 -42.65
C ASP A 222 17.49 19.50 -41.14
N PHE A 223 17.26 18.27 -40.68
CA PHE A 223 16.91 17.98 -39.30
C PHE A 223 17.71 16.79 -38.75
N VAL A 224 18.14 16.90 -37.50
CA VAL A 224 18.60 15.77 -36.68
C VAL A 224 17.62 15.66 -35.51
N VAL A 225 17.11 14.46 -35.26
CA VAL A 225 16.14 14.17 -34.20
C VAL A 225 16.79 13.24 -33.18
N CYS A 226 16.85 13.69 -31.93
CA CYS A 226 17.36 12.93 -30.80
C CYS A 226 16.27 12.85 -29.71
N ILE A 227 15.80 11.63 -29.42
CA ILE A 227 14.78 11.40 -28.38
C ILE A 227 15.30 10.37 -27.38
N TYR A 228 15.65 10.82 -26.18
CA TYR A 228 16.26 10.03 -25.11
C TYR A 228 17.63 9.43 -25.51
N VAL A 229 18.40 10.17 -26.29
CA VAL A 229 19.67 9.70 -26.88
C VAL A 229 20.86 10.25 -26.12
N LEU A 230 20.97 11.58 -25.97
CA LEU A 230 22.16 12.19 -25.38
C LEU A 230 22.32 11.78 -23.91
N SER A 231 21.21 11.52 -23.22
CA SER A 231 21.23 10.97 -21.86
C SER A 231 21.82 9.57 -21.80
N SER A 232 21.76 8.76 -22.86
CA SER A 232 22.33 7.42 -22.85
C SER A 232 23.85 7.39 -23.05
N ILE A 233 24.47 8.55 -23.31
CA ILE A 233 25.89 8.70 -23.61
C ILE A 233 26.65 9.09 -22.36
N GLN A 234 27.84 8.52 -22.18
CA GLN A 234 28.74 8.90 -21.10
C GLN A 234 29.11 10.39 -21.22
N PRO A 235 29.03 11.19 -20.13
CA PRO A 235 29.21 12.65 -20.19
C PRO A 235 30.50 13.11 -20.88
N SER A 236 31.60 12.37 -20.72
CA SER A 236 32.89 12.67 -21.36
C SER A 236 32.86 12.59 -22.88
N LYS A 237 31.92 11.83 -23.46
CA LYS A 237 31.76 11.62 -24.92
C LYS A 237 30.64 12.46 -25.53
N THR A 238 29.77 13.08 -24.72
CA THR A 238 28.60 13.84 -25.19
C THR A 238 28.99 14.99 -26.11
N ARG A 239 30.08 15.70 -25.83
CA ARG A 239 30.56 16.80 -26.70
C ARG A 239 30.95 16.29 -28.09
N GLN A 240 31.66 15.17 -28.17
CA GLN A 240 32.04 14.56 -29.46
C GLN A 240 30.79 14.15 -30.25
N ALA A 241 29.82 13.52 -29.58
CA ALA A 241 28.56 13.13 -30.21
C ALA A 241 27.80 14.33 -30.78
N ILE A 242 27.64 15.42 -30.01
CA ILE A 242 26.99 16.64 -30.48
C ILE A 242 27.74 17.21 -31.69
N ASN A 243 29.07 17.30 -31.65
CA ASN A 243 29.88 17.83 -32.76
C ASN A 243 29.69 17.01 -34.04
N ASN A 244 29.67 15.68 -33.93
CA ASN A 244 29.44 14.79 -35.05
C ASN A 244 28.06 15.04 -35.68
N LEU A 245 27.00 15.12 -34.86
CA LEU A 245 25.64 15.38 -35.33
C LEU A 245 25.49 16.77 -35.97
N VAL A 246 26.04 17.80 -35.33
CA VAL A 246 25.98 19.18 -35.85
C VAL A 246 26.75 19.30 -37.17
N GLY A 247 27.85 18.58 -37.34
CA GLY A 247 28.61 18.53 -38.60
C GLY A 247 27.81 17.96 -39.79
N LEU A 248 26.72 17.23 -39.55
CA LEU A 248 25.83 16.72 -40.59
C LEU A 248 24.76 17.73 -41.03
N LEU A 249 24.47 18.74 -40.21
CA LEU A 249 23.47 19.77 -40.51
C LEU A 249 23.99 20.78 -41.53
N LYS A 250 23.16 21.13 -42.52
CA LYS A 250 23.44 22.25 -43.41
C LYS A 250 23.29 23.59 -42.67
N PRO A 251 23.81 24.72 -43.20
CA PRO A 251 23.50 26.03 -42.64
C PRO A 251 21.98 26.26 -42.56
N GLY A 252 21.48 26.56 -41.36
CA GLY A 252 20.05 26.72 -41.09
C GLY A 252 19.31 25.43 -40.72
N GLY A 253 19.97 24.26 -40.76
CA GLY A 253 19.43 23.01 -40.25
C GLY A 253 19.24 23.02 -38.73
N MET A 254 18.40 22.13 -38.21
CA MET A 254 17.99 22.13 -36.81
C MET A 254 18.24 20.78 -36.13
N LEU A 255 18.74 20.83 -34.88
CA LEU A 255 18.74 19.70 -33.96
C LEU A 255 17.47 19.78 -33.10
N LEU A 256 16.64 18.75 -33.19
CA LEU A 256 15.38 18.59 -32.45
C LEU A 256 15.63 17.56 -31.34
N LEU A 257 15.55 18.00 -30.08
CA LEU A 257 16.02 17.23 -28.94
C LEU A 257 14.95 17.10 -27.86
N LYS A 258 14.78 15.89 -27.34
CA LYS A 258 14.01 15.60 -26.11
C LYS A 258 14.78 14.58 -25.28
N ASP A 259 15.18 14.95 -24.08
CA ASP A 259 16.01 14.11 -23.20
C ASP A 259 15.61 14.26 -21.72
N TYR A 260 16.21 13.47 -20.83
CA TYR A 260 15.91 13.53 -19.40
C TYR A 260 16.52 14.76 -18.74
N GLY A 261 15.70 15.47 -17.96
CA GLY A 261 16.12 16.58 -17.12
C GLY A 261 16.48 16.15 -15.69
N ARG A 262 17.28 16.94 -14.99
CA ARG A 262 17.54 16.74 -13.55
C ARG A 262 16.23 16.66 -12.75
N PHE A 263 16.24 15.73 -11.81
CA PHE A 263 15.13 15.37 -10.95
C PHE A 263 13.90 14.85 -11.70
N ASP A 264 14.08 14.35 -12.92
CA ASP A 264 13.05 13.54 -13.58
C ASP A 264 12.61 12.41 -12.65
N LEU A 265 11.32 12.08 -12.69
CA LEU A 265 10.76 11.04 -11.84
C LEU A 265 11.46 9.68 -12.03
N THR A 266 12.03 9.44 -13.20
CA THR A 266 12.90 8.30 -13.51
C THR A 266 14.15 8.31 -12.63
N GLN A 267 14.82 9.47 -12.48
CA GLN A 267 15.97 9.64 -11.59
C GLN A 267 15.60 9.35 -10.14
N LEU A 268 14.53 10.00 -9.66
CA LEU A 268 14.12 9.94 -8.26
C LEU A 268 13.59 8.58 -7.82
N ARG A 269 13.24 7.70 -8.76
CA ARG A 269 12.75 6.34 -8.49
C ARG A 269 13.82 5.27 -8.53
N PHE A 270 15.07 5.61 -8.90
CA PHE A 270 16.14 4.63 -8.85
C PHE A 270 16.35 4.13 -7.43
N LYS A 271 16.43 2.80 -7.33
CA LYS A 271 16.75 2.06 -6.11
C LYS A 271 18.27 1.95 -5.96
N LYS A 272 18.73 1.29 -4.91
CA LYS A 272 20.14 0.93 -4.71
C LYS A 272 20.77 0.28 -5.95
N ASP A 273 22.09 0.40 -6.06
CA ASP A 273 22.91 -0.21 -7.11
C ASP A 273 22.61 0.33 -8.51
N ARG A 274 22.30 1.63 -8.61
CA ARG A 274 21.99 2.32 -9.88
C ARG A 274 22.77 3.62 -10.12
N TYR A 275 23.16 4.32 -9.06
CA TYR A 275 23.98 5.54 -9.17
C TYR A 275 25.40 5.18 -9.59
N ILE A 276 25.93 5.82 -10.63
CA ILE A 276 27.29 5.61 -11.13
C ILE A 276 28.17 6.82 -10.81
N ASP A 277 27.75 8.00 -11.23
CA ASP A 277 28.48 9.26 -11.03
C ASP A 277 27.48 10.42 -10.95
N GLU A 278 27.95 11.65 -10.79
CA GLU A 278 27.10 12.84 -10.68
C GLU A 278 26.12 12.92 -11.86
N ASN A 279 24.82 12.73 -11.56
CA ASN A 279 23.72 12.67 -12.52
C ASN A 279 23.77 11.51 -13.54
N LEU A 280 24.71 10.58 -13.42
CA LEU A 280 24.85 9.39 -14.28
C LEU A 280 24.42 8.12 -13.54
N TYR A 281 23.53 7.35 -14.17
CA TYR A 281 22.95 6.14 -13.60
C TYR A 281 22.94 5.00 -14.63
N CYS A 282 22.79 3.77 -14.15
CA CYS A 282 22.35 2.65 -14.98
C CYS A 282 20.89 2.28 -14.69
N ARG A 283 20.19 1.84 -15.74
CA ARG A 283 18.84 1.30 -15.68
C ARG A 283 18.83 -0.16 -15.25
N GLY A 284 17.62 -0.70 -15.07
CA GLY A 284 17.36 -2.10 -14.70
C GLY A 284 18.11 -3.12 -15.56
N ASP A 285 18.11 -2.86 -16.86
CA ASP A 285 18.73 -3.60 -17.97
C ASP A 285 20.22 -3.28 -18.19
N GLY A 286 20.80 -2.38 -17.39
CA GLY A 286 22.21 -2.00 -17.49
C GLY A 286 22.50 -0.83 -18.42
N THR A 287 21.53 -0.31 -19.20
CA THR A 287 21.79 0.82 -20.08
C THR A 287 22.02 2.11 -19.28
N LEU A 288 22.86 3.01 -19.79
CA LEU A 288 23.18 4.26 -19.12
C LEU A 288 22.06 5.30 -19.27
N VAL A 289 21.96 6.21 -18.30
CA VAL A 289 21.12 7.41 -18.37
C VAL A 289 21.73 8.55 -17.56
N TYR A 290 21.86 9.71 -18.18
CA TYR A 290 22.33 10.97 -17.62
C TYR A 290 21.18 11.98 -17.55
N PHE A 291 21.14 12.76 -16.48
CA PHE A 291 20.10 13.76 -16.23
C PHE A 291 20.65 15.18 -16.36
N PHE A 292 20.26 15.89 -17.41
CA PHE A 292 20.83 17.20 -17.74
C PHE A 292 20.21 18.33 -16.92
N ALA A 293 21.04 19.29 -16.49
CA ALA A 293 20.52 20.61 -16.19
C ALA A 293 20.16 21.32 -17.50
N ARG A 294 19.10 22.14 -17.47
CA ARG A 294 18.66 22.91 -18.64
C ARG A 294 19.77 23.78 -19.22
N ASP A 295 20.50 24.48 -18.34
CA ASP A 295 21.50 25.46 -18.74
C ASP A 295 22.81 24.78 -19.17
N GLU A 296 23.15 23.64 -18.57
CA GLU A 296 24.27 22.76 -18.98
C GLU A 296 24.08 22.27 -20.43
N LEU A 297 22.88 21.79 -20.76
CA LEU A 297 22.58 21.32 -22.11
C LEU A 297 22.55 22.47 -23.13
N ASP A 298 22.02 23.65 -22.76
CA ASP A 298 22.06 24.85 -23.61
C ASP A 298 23.50 25.26 -23.92
N GLU A 299 24.38 25.25 -22.92
CA GLU A 299 25.80 25.57 -23.10
C GLU A 299 26.51 24.56 -24.02
N LEU A 300 26.30 23.26 -23.81
CA LEU A 300 26.86 22.21 -24.66
C LEU A 300 26.46 22.39 -26.13
N LEU A 301 25.18 22.62 -26.41
CA LEU A 301 24.68 22.78 -27.78
C LEU A 301 25.17 24.08 -28.44
N ARG A 302 25.20 25.19 -27.70
CA ARG A 302 25.72 26.48 -28.20
C ARG A 302 27.21 26.40 -28.50
N SER A 303 27.97 25.70 -27.66
CA SER A 303 29.42 25.51 -27.88
C SER A 303 29.73 24.73 -29.15
N ALA A 304 28.79 23.91 -29.63
CA ALA A 304 28.89 23.20 -30.91
C ALA A 304 28.46 24.05 -32.13
N GLY A 305 28.06 25.30 -31.94
CA GLY A 305 27.70 26.23 -33.01
C GLY A 305 26.20 26.35 -33.28
N LEU A 306 25.33 25.74 -32.47
CA LEU A 306 23.88 25.87 -32.60
C LEU A 306 23.36 27.17 -31.98
N VAL A 307 22.30 27.73 -32.58
CA VAL A 307 21.56 28.86 -32.03
C VAL A 307 20.28 28.34 -31.37
N LYS A 308 20.09 28.63 -30.07
CA LYS A 308 18.87 28.25 -29.33
C LYS A 308 17.63 28.87 -29.98
N LYS A 309 16.74 28.02 -30.50
CA LYS A 309 15.39 28.40 -30.94
C LYS A 309 14.35 28.25 -29.81
N ALA A 310 14.45 27.14 -29.08
CA ALA A 310 13.56 26.81 -27.97
C ALA A 310 14.33 25.96 -26.93
N ASN A 311 14.02 26.13 -25.65
CA ASN A 311 14.52 25.27 -24.57
C ASN A 311 13.50 25.30 -23.42
N PHE A 312 12.72 24.23 -23.32
CA PHE A 312 11.65 24.09 -22.35
C PHE A 312 11.92 22.89 -21.44
N VAL A 313 11.48 22.98 -20.19
CA VAL A 313 11.47 21.85 -19.25
C VAL A 313 10.02 21.49 -19.04
N ASP A 314 9.69 20.24 -19.35
CA ASP A 314 8.34 19.71 -19.20
C ASP A 314 8.15 19.16 -17.78
N LYS A 315 7.36 19.86 -16.96
CA LYS A 315 7.10 19.52 -15.56
C LYS A 315 5.65 19.13 -15.38
N ARG A 316 5.40 17.82 -15.32
CA ARG A 316 4.04 17.29 -15.18
C ARG A 316 3.74 16.78 -13.79
N LEU A 317 2.55 17.12 -13.32
CA LEU A 317 1.95 16.52 -12.14
C LEU A 317 0.93 15.47 -12.59
N ILE A 318 1.20 14.21 -12.28
CA ILE A 318 0.27 13.11 -12.51
C ILE A 318 -0.46 12.82 -11.22
N VAL A 319 -1.79 12.88 -11.29
CA VAL A 319 -2.66 12.74 -10.13
C VAL A 319 -3.21 11.33 -10.09
N ASN A 320 -2.81 10.55 -9.08
CA ASN A 320 -3.35 9.21 -8.89
C ASN A 320 -4.76 9.26 -8.29
N ARG A 321 -5.76 9.46 -9.15
CA ARG A 321 -7.18 9.45 -8.76
C ARG A 321 -7.63 8.11 -8.20
N ALA A 322 -6.98 7.00 -8.56
CA ALA A 322 -7.30 5.71 -7.96
C ALA A 322 -7.02 5.72 -6.44
N LYS A 323 -6.08 6.54 -5.94
CA LYS A 323 -5.88 6.71 -4.49
C LYS A 323 -7.03 7.47 -3.82
N GLN A 324 -7.60 8.47 -4.49
CA GLN A 324 -8.77 9.21 -4.00
C GLN A 324 -10.05 8.36 -4.13
N ASN A 325 -10.27 7.75 -5.29
CA ASN A 325 -11.41 6.86 -5.56
C ASN A 325 -11.36 5.60 -4.71
N LYS A 326 -10.19 5.01 -4.42
CA LYS A 326 -10.09 3.91 -3.44
C LYS A 326 -10.47 4.37 -2.05
N LYS A 327 -10.10 5.59 -1.63
CA LYS A 327 -10.52 6.14 -0.35
C LYS A 327 -12.04 6.41 -0.32
N SER A 328 -12.61 6.92 -1.40
CA SER A 328 -14.05 7.18 -1.51
C SER A 328 -14.86 5.88 -1.62
N LEU A 329 -14.40 4.91 -2.39
CA LEU A 329 -15.00 3.58 -2.55
C LEU A 329 -14.87 2.78 -1.25
N LEU A 330 -13.71 2.81 -0.59
CA LEU A 330 -13.52 2.22 0.73
C LEU A 330 -14.41 2.91 1.76
N ARG A 331 -14.57 4.24 1.69
CA ARG A 331 -15.51 4.97 2.53
C ARG A 331 -16.94 4.48 2.30
N LEU A 332 -17.41 4.44 1.05
CA LEU A 332 -18.75 3.96 0.70
C LEU A 332 -18.96 2.50 1.11
N SER A 333 -17.96 1.65 0.94
CA SER A 333 -18.01 0.24 1.34
C SER A 333 -18.09 0.10 2.86
N CYS A 334 -17.26 0.83 3.61
CA CYS A 334 -17.31 0.83 5.08
C CYS A 334 -18.63 1.39 5.61
N GLU A 335 -19.16 2.44 4.98
CA GLU A 335 -20.45 3.02 5.31
C GLU A 335 -21.59 2.04 5.02
N THR A 336 -21.59 1.40 3.85
CA THR A 336 -22.55 0.36 3.47
C THR A 336 -22.52 -0.81 4.46
N LEU A 337 -21.33 -1.29 4.81
CA LEU A 337 -21.14 -2.41 5.75
C LEU A 337 -21.60 -2.07 7.17
N ARG A 338 -21.61 -0.79 7.57
CA ARG A 338 -22.16 -0.37 8.88
C ARG A 338 -23.64 -0.69 9.01
N PHE A 339 -24.40 -0.62 7.92
CA PHE A 339 -25.83 -0.91 7.88
C PHE A 339 -26.13 -2.36 7.48
N ARG A 340 -25.10 -3.21 7.33
CA ARG A 340 -25.28 -4.62 6.95
C ARG A 340 -26.30 -5.37 7.80
N PRO A 341 -26.32 -5.28 9.15
CA PRO A 341 -27.34 -5.98 9.94
C PRO A 341 -28.78 -5.55 9.60
N LEU A 342 -28.96 -4.26 9.29
CA LEU A 342 -30.25 -3.72 8.86
C LEU A 342 -30.60 -4.20 7.45
N PHE A 343 -29.64 -4.19 6.52
CA PHE A 343 -29.87 -4.68 5.17
C PHE A 343 -30.13 -6.18 5.13
N ASP A 344 -29.48 -6.96 5.99
CA ASP A 344 -29.75 -8.38 6.19
C ASP A 344 -31.18 -8.62 6.67
N GLU A 345 -31.72 -7.76 7.54
CA GLU A 345 -33.13 -7.84 7.92
C GLU A 345 -34.07 -7.41 6.79
N ILE A 346 -33.73 -6.35 6.06
CA ILE A 346 -34.52 -5.86 4.93
C ILE A 346 -34.59 -6.91 3.81
N LEU A 347 -33.49 -7.62 3.54
CA LEU A 347 -33.42 -8.69 2.54
C LEU A 347 -34.03 -10.03 3.01
N LYS A 348 -34.47 -10.16 4.27
CA LYS A 348 -35.33 -11.29 4.68
C LYS A 348 -36.77 -11.14 4.20
N ASP A 349 -37.16 -9.93 3.80
CA ASP A 349 -38.48 -9.71 3.20
C ASP A 349 -38.56 -10.45 1.84
N PRO A 350 -39.61 -11.25 1.60
CA PRO A 350 -39.71 -12.07 0.39
C PRO A 350 -39.64 -11.27 -0.92
N GLN A 351 -40.17 -10.03 -0.96
CA GLN A 351 -40.20 -9.23 -2.18
C GLN A 351 -38.85 -8.57 -2.48
N LEU A 352 -38.08 -8.25 -1.44
CA LEU A 352 -36.74 -7.68 -1.57
C LEU A 352 -35.67 -8.76 -1.77
N ALA A 353 -35.88 -9.95 -1.23
CA ALA A 353 -35.03 -11.12 -1.50
C ALA A 353 -34.99 -11.48 -3.00
N GLU A 354 -36.08 -11.26 -3.73
CA GLU A 354 -36.16 -11.48 -5.18
C GLU A 354 -35.23 -10.58 -5.98
N ILE A 355 -34.83 -9.41 -5.45
CA ILE A 355 -33.91 -8.48 -6.15
C ILE A 355 -32.53 -9.10 -6.35
N LEU A 356 -32.09 -9.99 -5.45
CA LEU A 356 -30.82 -10.72 -5.63
C LEU A 356 -30.87 -11.66 -6.84
N SER A 357 -32.06 -12.03 -7.30
CA SER A 357 -32.25 -12.83 -8.52
C SER A 357 -32.31 -11.98 -9.79
N ASP A 358 -32.18 -10.64 -9.69
CA ASP A 358 -32.11 -9.75 -10.85
C ASP A 358 -30.81 -10.01 -11.64
N PRO A 359 -30.87 -10.16 -12.97
CA PRO A 359 -29.69 -10.41 -13.80
C PRO A 359 -28.56 -9.37 -13.68
N ALA A 360 -28.88 -8.14 -13.27
CA ALA A 360 -27.88 -7.09 -13.06
C ALA A 360 -27.11 -7.26 -11.74
N LEU A 361 -27.71 -7.94 -10.76
CA LEU A 361 -27.09 -8.27 -9.48
C LEU A 361 -26.47 -9.67 -9.48
N ASP A 362 -27.05 -10.64 -10.20
CA ASP A 362 -26.54 -12.02 -10.33
C ASP A 362 -26.19 -12.67 -8.97
N GLY A 363 -27.04 -12.44 -7.96
CA GLY A 363 -26.82 -12.93 -6.59
C GLY A 363 -25.77 -12.15 -5.79
N ASP A 364 -25.15 -11.09 -6.32
CA ASP A 364 -24.18 -10.26 -5.61
C ASP A 364 -24.86 -9.44 -4.49
N THR A 365 -24.80 -10.01 -3.30
CA THR A 365 -25.38 -9.43 -2.09
C THR A 365 -24.66 -8.14 -1.68
N ASN A 366 -23.37 -8.00 -1.99
CA ASN A 366 -22.61 -6.79 -1.66
C ASN A 366 -23.05 -5.61 -2.52
N LEU A 367 -23.31 -5.85 -3.81
CA LEU A 367 -23.85 -4.83 -4.69
C LEU A 367 -25.27 -4.43 -4.27
N ALA A 368 -26.11 -5.39 -3.83
CA ALA A 368 -27.42 -5.11 -3.27
C ALA A 368 -27.35 -4.23 -2.01
N TYR A 369 -26.38 -4.47 -1.11
CA TYR A 369 -26.17 -3.62 0.06
C TYR A 369 -25.76 -2.19 -0.32
N VAL A 370 -24.89 -2.02 -1.31
CA VAL A 370 -24.47 -0.67 -1.76
C VAL A 370 -25.67 0.09 -2.32
N LEU A 371 -26.55 -0.57 -3.08
CA LEU A 371 -27.76 0.03 -3.61
C LEU A 371 -28.78 0.36 -2.51
N LEU A 372 -28.96 -0.54 -1.53
CA LEU A 372 -29.78 -0.30 -0.34
C LEU A 372 -29.23 0.86 0.50
N TYR A 373 -27.91 0.96 0.65
CA TYR A 373 -27.26 2.08 1.32
C TYR A 373 -27.50 3.38 0.58
N GLU A 374 -27.25 3.44 -0.73
CA GLU A 374 -27.50 4.62 -1.56
C GLU A 374 -28.97 5.05 -1.52
N PHE A 375 -29.91 4.09 -1.41
CA PHE A 375 -31.34 4.37 -1.32
C PHE A 375 -31.78 4.84 0.08
N LEU A 376 -31.33 4.17 1.15
CA LEU A 376 -31.80 4.40 2.51
C LEU A 376 -31.03 5.51 3.24
N ALA A 377 -29.76 5.71 2.90
CA ALA A 377 -28.82 6.57 3.64
C ALA A 377 -28.01 7.52 2.74
N GLY A 378 -27.66 7.09 1.52
CA GLY A 378 -27.22 7.98 0.45
C GLY A 378 -28.40 8.85 0.02
N ARG A 379 -28.15 9.97 -0.68
CA ARG A 379 -29.22 10.87 -1.13
C ARG A 379 -30.02 10.25 -2.30
N GLY A 380 -30.52 9.03 -2.13
CA GLY A 380 -31.23 8.25 -3.12
C GLY A 380 -32.37 9.05 -3.73
N VAL A 381 -32.08 9.70 -4.86
CA VAL A 381 -32.99 10.52 -5.68
C VAL A 381 -33.34 11.93 -5.16
N ALA A 382 -32.36 12.76 -4.77
CA ALA A 382 -32.61 14.22 -4.70
C ALA A 382 -32.59 14.94 -6.08
N ALA A 383 -32.11 14.32 -7.16
CA ALA A 383 -31.81 15.08 -8.39
C ALA A 383 -32.86 15.04 -9.52
N LEU A 384 -33.92 14.24 -9.43
CA LEU A 384 -34.79 14.00 -10.60
C LEU A 384 -36.20 14.60 -10.57
N LYS A 385 -36.63 15.24 -9.48
CA LYS A 385 -37.84 16.06 -9.51
C LYS A 385 -37.59 17.31 -8.69
N GLU A 386 -37.33 18.41 -9.39
CA GLU A 386 -37.37 19.75 -8.81
C GLU A 386 -38.62 19.95 -7.94
N GLY A 387 -38.45 20.71 -6.86
CA GLY A 387 -39.54 21.42 -6.19
C GLY A 387 -39.71 21.07 -4.71
N GLY A 388 -38.87 21.60 -3.84
CA GLY A 388 -39.09 21.55 -2.39
C GLY A 388 -37.92 22.14 -1.62
N ASP A 389 -38.22 23.14 -0.80
CA ASP A 389 -37.31 24.09 -0.16
C ASP A 389 -36.24 23.48 0.78
N THR A 390 -35.17 24.25 0.90
CA THR A 390 -33.93 24.08 1.66
C THR A 390 -34.12 23.83 3.16
N SER A 391 -33.52 22.75 3.68
CA SER A 391 -32.70 22.80 4.89
C SER A 391 -31.91 21.51 5.05
N GLU A 392 -30.59 21.65 5.09
CA GLU A 392 -29.62 20.58 5.23
C GLU A 392 -29.71 19.91 6.61
N THR A 393 -29.73 18.58 6.65
CA THR A 393 -29.16 17.82 7.77
C THR A 393 -28.60 16.49 7.26
N SER A 394 -27.42 16.53 6.63
CA SER A 394 -26.61 15.32 6.45
C SER A 394 -25.91 14.99 7.77
N VAL A 395 -26.25 13.87 8.40
CA VAL A 395 -25.51 13.37 9.56
C VAL A 395 -24.17 12.80 9.07
N ALA A 396 -23.14 13.64 9.09
CA ALA A 396 -21.77 13.21 8.81
C ALA A 396 -21.25 12.40 10.01
N ILE A 397 -20.88 11.15 9.79
CA ILE A 397 -20.25 10.31 10.82
C ILE A 397 -18.84 10.88 11.09
N PRO A 398 -18.53 11.27 12.33
CA PRO A 398 -17.24 11.89 12.64
C PRO A 398 -16.08 10.93 12.42
N ARG A 399 -14.93 11.45 11.99
CA ARG A 399 -13.64 10.75 12.08
C ARG A 399 -12.97 11.18 13.38
N TYR A 400 -12.42 10.20 14.10
CA TYR A 400 -11.78 10.42 15.39
C TYR A 400 -10.26 10.43 15.22
N ALA A 401 -9.61 11.37 15.88
CA ALA A 401 -8.17 11.45 15.98
C ALA A 401 -7.80 11.74 17.43
N ARG A 402 -6.73 11.11 17.91
CA ARG A 402 -6.13 11.44 19.19
C ARG A 402 -5.04 12.49 18.95
N ILE A 403 -5.14 13.63 19.63
CA ILE A 403 -4.06 14.62 19.63
C ILE A 403 -2.90 14.04 20.43
N ASN A 404 -1.71 14.04 19.82
CA ASN A 404 -0.49 13.65 20.52
C ASN A 404 0.05 14.86 21.29
N THR A 405 -0.24 14.91 22.59
CA THR A 405 0.10 16.02 23.48
C THR A 405 1.61 16.17 23.74
N LEU A 406 2.44 15.21 23.34
CA LEU A 406 3.91 15.38 23.34
C LEU A 406 4.41 16.27 22.20
N LYS A 407 3.62 16.39 21.14
CA LYS A 407 4.02 17.06 19.90
C LYS A 407 3.25 18.34 19.62
N TRP A 408 1.98 18.35 20.00
CA TRP A 408 1.06 19.44 19.70
C TRP A 408 0.33 19.87 20.96
N THR A 409 0.13 21.17 21.13
CA THR A 409 -0.97 21.64 21.97
C THR A 409 -2.31 21.35 21.29
N ALA A 410 -3.41 21.42 22.04
CA ALA A 410 -4.73 21.25 21.45
C ALA A 410 -5.01 22.36 20.42
N GLU A 411 -4.59 23.59 20.71
CA GLU A 411 -4.74 24.76 19.85
C GLU A 411 -3.99 24.58 18.52
N GLU A 412 -2.72 24.19 18.56
CA GLU A 412 -1.91 23.97 17.35
C GLU A 412 -2.48 22.84 16.47
N ALA A 413 -2.98 21.77 17.10
CA ALA A 413 -3.60 20.67 16.38
C ALA A 413 -4.91 21.11 15.71
N LEU A 414 -5.72 21.94 16.39
CA LEU A 414 -6.95 22.50 15.83
C LEU A 414 -6.67 23.46 14.67
N GLU A 415 -5.67 24.33 14.79
CA GLU A 415 -5.25 25.24 13.70
C GLU A 415 -4.81 24.46 12.46
N LYS A 416 -4.00 23.41 12.65
CA LYS A 416 -3.58 22.51 11.57
C LYS A 416 -4.76 21.79 10.91
N LEU A 417 -5.70 21.29 11.69
CA LEU A 417 -6.90 20.62 11.17
C LEU A 417 -7.78 21.61 10.39
N ALA A 418 -7.94 22.83 10.90
CA ALA A 418 -8.69 23.88 10.22
C ALA A 418 -8.03 24.29 8.89
N TYR A 419 -6.69 24.39 8.86
CA TYR A 419 -5.92 24.64 7.62
C TYR A 419 -6.13 23.54 6.56
N GLU A 420 -6.32 22.29 6.99
CA GLU A 420 -6.61 21.14 6.13
C GLU A 420 -8.12 20.94 5.86
N ASP A 421 -8.97 21.96 6.08
CA ASP A 421 -10.43 21.94 5.89
C ASP A 421 -11.19 20.87 6.73
N TRP A 422 -10.62 20.44 7.86
CA TRP A 422 -11.34 19.57 8.79
C TRP A 422 -12.26 20.38 9.70
N LYS A 423 -13.56 20.10 9.61
CA LYS A 423 -14.54 20.58 10.59
C LYS A 423 -14.44 19.74 11.87
N VAL A 424 -13.76 20.27 12.88
CA VAL A 424 -13.73 19.64 14.20
C VAL A 424 -15.10 19.82 14.86
N VAL A 425 -15.86 18.73 14.94
CA VAL A 425 -17.21 18.73 15.52
C VAL A 425 -17.16 18.82 17.05
N HIS A 426 -16.09 18.30 17.67
CA HIS A 426 -15.91 18.32 19.11
C HIS A 426 -14.44 18.07 19.52
N LEU A 427 -14.00 18.70 20.61
CA LEU A 427 -12.71 18.47 21.26
C LEU A 427 -12.94 18.01 22.71
N SER A 428 -12.20 17.00 23.17
CA SER A 428 -12.34 16.47 24.53
C SER A 428 -11.00 16.44 25.24
N THR A 429 -11.03 16.79 26.52
CA THR A 429 -9.88 16.73 27.41
C THR A 429 -9.83 15.38 28.14
N GLN A 430 -8.69 15.09 28.75
CA GLN A 430 -8.49 13.87 29.53
C GLN A 430 -9.42 13.80 30.76
N ASP A 431 -9.78 14.95 31.33
CA ASP A 431 -10.65 15.06 32.52
C ASP A 431 -12.13 14.73 32.22
N ASP A 432 -12.58 14.97 30.98
CA ASP A 432 -13.93 14.64 30.51
C ASP A 432 -13.99 13.33 29.72
N PHE A 433 -12.85 12.68 29.45
CA PHE A 433 -12.77 11.44 28.68
C PHE A 433 -13.66 10.34 29.26
N ALA A 434 -13.65 10.12 30.58
CA ALA A 434 -14.50 9.13 31.23
C ALA A 434 -16.01 9.39 31.01
N LYS A 435 -16.46 10.65 31.20
CA LYS A 435 -17.87 11.04 31.01
C LYS A 435 -18.30 10.92 29.55
N ARG A 436 -17.37 11.12 28.63
CA ARG A 436 -17.66 11.14 27.21
C ARG A 436 -17.64 9.76 26.58
N VAL A 437 -16.67 8.94 26.93
CA VAL A 437 -16.61 7.52 26.57
C VAL A 437 -17.88 6.81 27.09
N GLY A 438 -18.37 7.14 28.29
CA GLY A 438 -19.65 6.59 28.78
C GLY A 438 -20.94 7.18 28.17
N SER A 439 -20.89 8.34 27.48
CA SER A 439 -22.08 9.02 26.91
C SER A 439 -22.12 9.00 25.38
N ILE A 440 -21.09 8.48 24.72
CA ILE A 440 -20.94 8.47 23.27
C ILE A 440 -20.76 7.05 22.75
N ALA A 441 -21.36 6.81 21.60
CA ALA A 441 -21.36 5.55 20.90
C ALA A 441 -20.28 5.53 19.78
N ASP A 442 -18.99 5.76 20.09
CA ASP A 442 -17.96 6.01 19.06
C ASP A 442 -16.57 5.40 19.35
N ASP A 443 -15.77 5.20 18.28
CA ASP A 443 -14.50 4.43 18.10
C ASP A 443 -13.30 4.75 19.05
N GLU A 444 -13.54 5.24 20.25
CA GLU A 444 -12.54 5.60 21.28
C GLU A 444 -12.08 4.40 22.14
N ALA A 445 -12.62 3.20 21.91
CA ALA A 445 -12.33 2.01 22.74
C ALA A 445 -10.83 1.64 22.77
N SER A 446 -10.08 1.93 21.70
CA SER A 446 -8.63 1.69 21.65
C SER A 446 -7.80 2.56 22.60
N CYS A 447 -8.38 3.65 23.13
CA CYS A 447 -7.76 4.53 24.11
C CYS A 447 -7.99 4.04 25.56
N LEU A 448 -9.00 3.20 25.80
CA LEU A 448 -9.35 2.67 27.13
C LEU A 448 -8.18 1.99 27.84
N PRO A 449 -7.34 1.14 27.19
CA PRO A 449 -6.30 0.43 27.91
C PRO A 449 -5.28 1.35 28.58
N ALA A 450 -4.80 2.37 27.87
CA ALA A 450 -3.86 3.33 28.43
C ALA A 450 -4.52 4.22 29.48
N PHE A 451 -5.76 4.67 29.23
CA PHE A 451 -6.52 5.48 30.17
C PHE A 451 -6.73 4.76 31.52
N LEU A 452 -7.19 3.50 31.47
CA LEU A 452 -7.45 2.69 32.67
C LEU A 452 -6.18 2.20 33.35
N LEU A 453 -5.07 2.14 32.62
CA LEU A 453 -3.77 1.89 33.22
C LEU A 453 -3.40 3.00 34.21
N ALA A 454 -3.82 4.24 33.91
CA ALA A 454 -3.59 5.43 34.73
C ALA A 454 -2.16 5.49 35.33
N PRO A 455 -1.11 5.40 34.48
CA PRO A 455 0.26 5.37 34.98
C PRO A 455 0.62 6.72 35.61
N THR A 456 1.31 6.69 36.75
CA THR A 456 1.80 7.92 37.39
C THR A 456 3.01 8.47 36.63
N PRO A 457 3.16 9.80 36.48
CA PRO A 457 4.36 10.41 35.90
C PRO A 457 5.65 9.86 36.52
N GLY A 458 6.70 9.70 35.70
CA GLY A 458 7.98 9.12 36.13
C GLY A 458 7.99 7.60 36.34
N SER A 459 6.85 6.91 36.28
CA SER A 459 6.79 5.44 36.46
C SER A 459 7.32 4.66 35.25
N HIS A 460 7.58 3.36 35.45
CA HIS A 460 7.96 2.48 34.35
C HIS A 460 6.78 1.61 33.92
N VAL A 461 6.57 1.55 32.61
CA VAL A 461 5.50 0.79 31.96
C VAL A 461 6.09 -0.26 31.03
N PHE A 462 5.46 -1.44 30.97
CA PHE A 462 5.82 -2.47 29.98
C PHE A 462 4.66 -2.72 29.01
N ASP A 463 4.91 -2.59 27.72
CA ASP A 463 3.97 -2.92 26.65
C ASP A 463 4.42 -4.23 25.98
N THR A 464 3.66 -5.29 26.21
CA THR A 464 4.09 -6.68 25.98
C THR A 464 3.96 -7.15 24.55
N CYS A 465 3.05 -6.53 23.78
CA CYS A 465 2.75 -6.81 22.37
C CYS A 465 2.51 -5.47 21.66
N ALA A 466 3.56 -4.65 21.66
CA ALA A 466 3.44 -3.20 21.51
C ALA A 466 3.19 -2.72 20.07
N ALA A 467 3.64 -3.48 19.06
CA ALA A 467 3.60 -2.98 17.70
C ALA A 467 2.15 -2.91 17.18
N PRO A 468 1.76 -1.89 16.40
CA PRO A 468 2.60 -0.86 15.77
C PRO A 468 2.88 0.38 16.65
N GLY A 469 2.59 0.39 17.96
CA GLY A 469 3.00 1.47 18.87
C GLY A 469 1.93 2.49 19.24
N MET A 470 0.66 2.27 18.88
CA MET A 470 -0.43 3.22 19.16
C MET A 470 -0.74 3.36 20.66
N LYS A 471 -0.71 2.25 21.40
CA LYS A 471 -0.90 2.23 22.86
C LYS A 471 0.35 2.73 23.58
N THR A 472 1.53 2.30 23.11
CA THR A 472 2.83 2.78 23.60
C THR A 472 2.95 4.31 23.51
N SER A 473 2.62 4.91 22.37
CA SER A 473 2.62 6.37 22.21
C SER A 473 1.58 7.05 23.12
N HIS A 474 0.43 6.41 23.35
CA HIS A 474 -0.57 6.94 24.28
C HIS A 474 -0.02 7.01 25.71
N VAL A 475 0.57 5.92 26.16
CA VAL A 475 1.14 5.82 27.50
C VAL A 475 2.24 6.85 27.69
N SER A 476 3.09 7.06 26.67
CA SER A 476 4.12 8.10 26.72
C SER A 476 3.53 9.51 26.89
N ALA A 477 2.47 9.81 26.14
CA ALA A 477 1.75 11.08 26.26
C ALA A 477 1.12 11.26 27.66
N MET A 478 0.53 10.21 28.23
CA MET A 478 -0.03 10.24 29.60
C MET A 478 1.04 10.42 30.69
N LEU A 479 2.25 9.93 30.44
CA LEU A 479 3.40 10.15 31.33
C LEU A 479 4.04 11.53 31.17
N GLY A 480 3.55 12.36 30.22
CA GLY A 480 4.18 13.65 29.90
C GLY A 480 5.60 13.51 29.36
N GLY A 481 5.93 12.37 28.74
CA GLY A 481 7.29 12.06 28.29
C GLY A 481 8.25 11.66 29.43
N GLU A 482 7.80 11.62 30.68
CA GLU A 482 8.62 11.20 31.82
C GLU A 482 8.62 9.68 32.03
N GLY A 483 9.52 9.17 32.88
CA GLY A 483 9.58 7.75 33.21
C GLY A 483 10.20 6.89 32.10
N LYS A 484 9.78 5.62 32.01
CA LYS A 484 10.33 4.70 31.01
C LYS A 484 9.32 3.67 30.53
N ILE A 485 9.22 3.51 29.21
CA ILE A 485 8.38 2.48 28.58
C ILE A 485 9.27 1.41 27.98
N TRP A 486 8.99 0.14 28.27
CA TRP A 486 9.60 -1.01 27.60
C TRP A 486 8.58 -1.54 26.61
N ALA A 487 8.84 -1.39 25.31
CA ALA A 487 7.92 -1.77 24.25
C ALA A 487 8.49 -2.96 23.47
N MET A 488 7.80 -4.09 23.47
CA MET A 488 8.26 -5.33 22.84
C MET A 488 7.22 -5.86 21.86
N ASP A 489 7.67 -6.37 20.71
CA ASP A 489 6.84 -7.19 19.84
C ASP A 489 7.69 -8.29 19.20
N ARG A 490 7.05 -9.40 18.84
CA ARG A 490 7.71 -10.57 18.26
C ARG A 490 8.11 -10.36 16.79
N SER A 491 7.36 -9.54 16.06
CA SER A 491 7.59 -9.30 14.63
C SER A 491 8.58 -8.16 14.44
N GLU A 492 9.75 -8.46 13.87
CA GLU A 492 10.78 -7.47 13.56
C GLU A 492 10.27 -6.37 12.61
N GLU A 493 9.51 -6.74 11.59
CA GLU A 493 8.88 -5.80 10.65
C GLU A 493 7.91 -4.83 11.34
N ARG A 494 7.06 -5.35 12.23
CA ARG A 494 6.11 -4.51 13.00
C ARG A 494 6.84 -3.63 14.00
N VAL A 495 7.94 -4.11 14.60
CA VAL A 495 8.81 -3.31 15.47
C VAL A 495 9.44 -2.16 14.70
N GLU A 496 9.90 -2.38 13.47
CA GLU A 496 10.45 -1.30 12.64
C GLU A 496 9.40 -0.24 12.29
N THR A 497 8.16 -0.67 12.04
CA THR A 497 7.01 0.24 11.91
C THR A 497 6.74 1.02 13.19
N MET A 498 6.81 0.36 14.35
CA MET A 498 6.64 0.98 15.65
C MET A 498 7.70 2.04 15.94
N LYS A 499 8.98 1.79 15.63
CA LYS A 499 10.03 2.80 15.80
C LYS A 499 9.72 4.09 15.05
N LYS A 500 9.30 3.98 13.79
CA LYS A 500 8.91 5.13 12.96
C LYS A 500 7.74 5.90 13.56
N ILE A 501 6.69 5.19 13.98
CA ILE A 501 5.51 5.81 14.61
C ILE A 501 5.89 6.53 15.91
N LEU A 502 6.72 5.92 16.75
CA LEU A 502 7.17 6.52 18.02
C LEU A 502 8.04 7.76 17.77
N GLU A 503 8.92 7.73 16.78
CA GLU A 503 9.74 8.88 16.35
C GLU A 503 8.87 10.04 15.84
N GLU A 504 7.91 9.75 14.95
CA GLU A 504 6.94 10.73 14.44
C GLU A 504 6.08 11.35 15.55
N CYS A 505 5.81 10.55 16.60
CA CYS A 505 5.10 10.94 17.81
C CYS A 505 5.98 11.59 18.88
N LYS A 506 7.28 11.82 18.65
CA LYS A 506 8.19 12.42 19.64
C LYS A 506 8.25 11.66 20.98
N VAL A 507 8.15 10.33 20.90
CA VAL A 507 8.24 9.46 22.08
C VAL A 507 9.70 9.11 22.33
N GLU A 508 10.32 9.76 23.32
CA GLU A 508 11.74 9.58 23.66
C GLU A 508 11.97 8.63 24.85
N ASN A 509 10.96 8.45 25.70
CA ASN A 509 11.05 7.62 26.91
C ASN A 509 10.78 6.12 26.66
N ALA A 510 10.63 5.68 25.41
CA ALA A 510 10.39 4.28 25.05
C ALA A 510 11.67 3.56 24.60
N SER A 511 11.97 2.42 25.22
CA SER A 511 12.97 1.46 24.75
C SER A 511 12.27 0.32 24.01
N VAL A 512 12.61 0.13 22.74
CA VAL A 512 11.94 -0.80 21.82
C VAL A 512 12.78 -2.07 21.64
N PHE A 513 12.14 -3.24 21.69
CA PHE A 513 12.79 -4.55 21.56
C PHE A 513 12.03 -5.49 20.61
N VAL A 514 12.78 -6.25 19.82
CA VAL A 514 12.26 -7.42 19.11
C VAL A 514 12.43 -8.64 20.00
N GLY A 515 11.36 -9.41 20.21
CA GLY A 515 11.49 -10.73 20.84
C GLY A 515 10.18 -11.30 21.36
N ASP A 516 10.28 -12.53 21.87
CA ASP A 516 9.16 -13.28 22.42
C ASP A 516 8.99 -12.98 23.91
N PHE A 517 7.90 -12.28 24.27
CA PHE A 517 7.65 -11.87 25.65
C PHE A 517 7.60 -13.05 26.63
N LEU A 518 7.12 -14.23 26.19
CA LEU A 518 7.07 -15.43 27.05
C LEU A 518 8.47 -15.97 27.40
N LYS A 519 9.50 -15.57 26.65
CA LYS A 519 10.91 -15.91 26.92
C LYS A 519 11.65 -14.83 27.68
N THR A 520 11.02 -13.68 27.92
CA THR A 520 11.62 -12.57 28.66
C THR A 520 11.62 -12.88 30.15
N ASP A 521 12.79 -12.77 30.80
CA ASP A 521 12.87 -12.86 32.25
C ASP A 521 12.32 -11.58 32.89
N VAL A 522 11.10 -11.64 33.41
CA VAL A 522 10.41 -10.53 34.09
C VAL A 522 11.06 -10.15 35.43
N ASN A 523 11.95 -10.99 35.97
CA ASN A 523 12.71 -10.71 37.20
C ASN A 523 14.07 -10.05 36.93
N ASP A 524 14.43 -9.81 35.67
CA ASP A 524 15.64 -9.06 35.32
C ASP A 524 15.63 -7.70 36.05
N LYS A 525 16.77 -7.36 36.67
CA LYS A 525 16.95 -6.12 37.44
C LYS A 525 16.55 -4.87 36.65
N LYS A 526 16.69 -4.88 35.32
CA LYS A 526 16.27 -3.74 34.48
C LYS A 526 14.77 -3.49 34.49
N PHE A 527 13.96 -4.52 34.75
CA PHE A 527 12.51 -4.44 34.87
C PHE A 527 12.02 -4.26 36.32
N ALA A 528 12.93 -4.22 37.30
CA ALA A 528 12.55 -4.08 38.72
C ALA A 528 11.73 -2.82 39.02
N LYS A 529 11.81 -1.78 38.19
CA LYS A 529 11.03 -0.54 38.35
C LYS A 529 9.66 -0.57 37.67
N VAL A 530 9.34 -1.59 36.87
CA VAL A 530 8.06 -1.71 36.15
C VAL A 530 6.91 -1.78 37.17
N ARG A 531 6.02 -0.79 37.12
CA ARG A 531 4.83 -0.68 37.98
C ARG A 531 3.54 -0.92 37.20
N TYR A 532 3.56 -0.68 35.89
CA TYR A 532 2.38 -0.76 35.04
C TYR A 532 2.66 -1.64 33.82
N ALA A 533 1.65 -2.34 33.31
CA ALA A 533 1.78 -3.10 32.07
C ALA A 533 0.53 -3.04 31.17
N ILE A 534 0.73 -2.92 29.86
CA ILE A 534 -0.28 -3.13 28.83
C ILE A 534 -0.11 -4.54 28.26
N VAL A 535 -1.22 -5.28 28.25
CA VAL A 535 -1.32 -6.62 27.69
C VAL A 535 -2.36 -6.58 26.59
N ASP A 536 -1.92 -6.23 25.38
CA ASP A 536 -2.74 -6.19 24.16
C ASP A 536 -2.26 -7.27 23.16
N PRO A 537 -2.48 -8.56 23.47
CA PRO A 537 -1.93 -9.66 22.70
C PRO A 537 -2.60 -9.80 21.32
N PRO A 538 -1.99 -10.56 20.40
CA PRO A 538 -2.63 -10.93 19.15
C PRO A 538 -4.02 -11.55 19.38
N CYS A 539 -5.04 -10.94 18.76
CA CYS A 539 -6.45 -11.35 18.78
C CYS A 539 -6.90 -11.85 17.40
N SER A 540 -8.08 -12.47 17.34
CA SER A 540 -8.76 -12.80 16.08
C SER A 540 -9.03 -11.57 15.20
N GLY A 541 -9.21 -10.40 15.81
CA GLY A 541 -9.61 -9.19 15.09
C GLY A 541 -11.11 -9.08 14.82
N SER A 542 -11.92 -9.97 15.39
CA SER A 542 -13.38 -10.06 15.16
C SER A 542 -14.16 -8.79 15.50
N GLY A 543 -13.62 -7.90 16.34
CA GLY A 543 -14.22 -6.62 16.68
C GLY A 543 -13.87 -5.47 15.74
N MET A 544 -12.93 -5.63 14.79
CA MET A 544 -12.52 -4.54 13.90
C MET A 544 -13.46 -4.43 12.68
N VAL A 545 -14.40 -3.49 12.72
CA VAL A 545 -15.38 -3.24 11.63
C VAL A 545 -14.72 -2.60 10.39
N LYS A 546 -13.54 -1.98 10.55
CA LYS A 546 -12.83 -1.21 9.51
C LYS A 546 -11.80 -2.00 8.70
N ARG A 547 -11.51 -3.27 9.02
CA ARG A 547 -10.62 -4.09 8.20
C ARG A 547 -11.45 -4.93 7.24
N MET A 548 -11.15 -4.74 5.97
CA MET A 548 -11.59 -5.57 4.85
C MET A 548 -10.93 -6.96 4.97
N ASP A 549 -11.31 -7.74 5.99
CA ASP A 549 -10.74 -9.05 6.30
C ASP A 549 -11.77 -10.16 6.06
N GLU A 550 -12.29 -10.24 4.83
CA GLU A 550 -12.71 -11.53 4.25
C GLU A 550 -11.51 -12.48 4.06
N ILE A 551 -10.28 -11.99 4.22
CA ILE A 551 -9.04 -12.75 4.05
C ILE A 551 -8.55 -13.42 5.36
N THR A 552 -9.09 -13.10 6.55
CA THR A 552 -8.69 -13.78 7.81
C THR A 552 -9.80 -14.30 8.73
N GLY A 553 -11.04 -14.35 8.24
CA GLY A 553 -12.08 -15.22 8.79
C GLY A 553 -12.89 -14.60 9.93
N GLY A 554 -14.01 -13.97 9.58
CA GLY A 554 -15.14 -13.75 10.49
C GLY A 554 -15.74 -15.04 11.06
N ASN A 555 -15.31 -16.21 10.56
CA ASN A 555 -15.41 -17.49 11.24
C ASN A 555 -14.02 -17.90 11.71
N ALA A 556 -13.57 -17.39 12.86
CA ALA A 556 -12.36 -17.91 13.48
C ALA A 556 -12.64 -19.39 13.84
N GLN A 557 -11.98 -20.30 13.11
CA GLN A 557 -12.09 -21.75 13.35
C GLN A 557 -11.91 -22.02 14.87
N PRO A 558 -12.77 -22.83 15.51
CA PRO A 558 -12.73 -23.04 16.96
C PRO A 558 -11.34 -23.40 17.50
N GLU A 559 -10.56 -24.16 16.74
CA GLU A 559 -9.17 -24.50 17.07
C GLU A 559 -8.22 -23.30 17.14
N ARG A 560 -8.41 -22.31 16.24
CA ARG A 560 -7.62 -21.07 16.25
C ARG A 560 -7.98 -20.20 17.45
N LEU A 561 -9.26 -20.07 17.77
CA LEU A 561 -9.70 -19.35 18.98
C LEU A 561 -9.13 -19.98 20.25
N ALA A 562 -9.15 -21.31 20.34
CA ALA A 562 -8.55 -22.04 21.47
C ALA A 562 -7.03 -21.79 21.58
N LYS A 563 -6.29 -21.79 20.46
CA LYS A 563 -4.85 -21.47 20.43
C LYS A 563 -4.58 -20.03 20.86
N LEU A 564 -5.39 -19.07 20.39
CA LEU A 564 -5.28 -17.66 20.76
C LEU A 564 -5.57 -17.44 22.23
N LYS A 565 -6.68 -17.98 22.76
CA LYS A 565 -7.00 -17.98 24.19
C LYS A 565 -5.81 -18.44 25.05
N ASN A 566 -5.26 -19.61 24.73
CA ASN A 566 -4.13 -20.16 25.50
C ASN A 566 -2.90 -19.25 25.44
N LEU A 567 -2.58 -18.70 24.27
CA LEU A 567 -1.48 -17.74 24.11
C LEU A 567 -1.70 -16.48 24.94
N GLN A 568 -2.90 -15.91 24.88
CA GLN A 568 -3.29 -14.70 25.61
C GLN A 568 -3.22 -14.92 27.13
N ALA A 569 -3.73 -16.04 27.63
CA ALA A 569 -3.64 -16.42 29.03
C ALA A 569 -2.18 -16.60 29.50
N MET A 570 -1.33 -17.24 28.69
CA MET A 570 0.10 -17.36 29.00
C MET A 570 0.79 -16.00 29.10
N ILE A 571 0.54 -15.09 28.16
CA ILE A 571 1.13 -13.74 28.14
C ILE A 571 0.68 -12.98 29.38
N LEU A 572 -0.61 -12.97 29.69
CA LEU A 572 -1.15 -12.26 30.85
C LEU A 572 -0.60 -12.82 32.18
N LYS A 573 -0.59 -14.15 32.36
CA LYS A 573 0.01 -14.80 33.54
C LYS A 573 1.49 -14.45 33.69
N HIS A 574 2.23 -14.38 32.58
CA HIS A 574 3.64 -14.01 32.59
C HIS A 574 3.85 -12.54 32.97
N THR A 575 3.03 -11.63 32.45
CA THR A 575 3.06 -10.21 32.82
C THR A 575 2.84 -10.00 34.31
N LEU A 576 1.86 -10.69 34.90
CA LEU A 576 1.53 -10.56 36.34
C LEU A 576 2.67 -11.03 37.27
N LYS A 577 3.70 -11.70 36.75
CA LYS A 577 4.90 -12.10 37.51
C LYS A 577 5.95 -11.00 37.65
N PHE A 578 5.79 -9.83 37.01
CA PHE A 578 6.67 -8.69 37.29
C PHE A 578 6.67 -8.38 38.80
N PRO A 579 7.85 -8.33 39.46
CA PRO A 579 7.95 -8.35 40.92
C PRO A 579 7.28 -7.14 41.59
N ASN A 580 7.26 -6.03 40.86
CA ASN A 580 6.92 -4.71 41.34
C ASN A 580 5.67 -4.12 40.67
N LEU A 581 4.98 -4.95 39.88
CA LEU A 581 3.77 -4.58 39.15
C LEU A 581 2.62 -4.24 40.10
N GLN A 582 2.02 -3.08 39.91
CA GLN A 582 0.88 -2.57 40.65
C GLN A 582 -0.42 -2.72 39.86
N ARG A 583 -0.36 -2.49 38.54
CA ARG A 583 -1.54 -2.61 37.67
C ARG A 583 -1.18 -3.13 36.29
N ALA A 584 -2.00 -4.03 35.75
CA ALA A 584 -1.93 -4.47 34.36
C ALA A 584 -3.30 -4.30 33.70
N VAL A 585 -3.31 -3.87 32.44
CA VAL A 585 -4.54 -3.78 31.65
C VAL A 585 -4.46 -4.77 30.51
N TYR A 586 -5.35 -5.75 30.53
CA TYR A 586 -5.57 -6.70 29.46
C TYR A 586 -6.60 -6.14 28.49
N SER A 587 -6.32 -6.15 27.19
CA SER A 587 -7.27 -5.76 26.16
C SER A 587 -7.22 -6.62 24.92
N THR A 588 -8.35 -6.77 24.25
CA THR A 588 -8.42 -7.38 22.92
C THR A 588 -9.32 -6.59 21.98
N CYS A 589 -9.07 -6.79 20.69
CA CYS A 589 -9.89 -6.33 19.58
C CYS A 589 -10.97 -7.36 19.16
N SER A 590 -11.46 -8.17 20.11
CA SER A 590 -12.33 -9.32 19.85
C SER A 590 -13.67 -9.21 20.57
N ILE A 591 -14.73 -9.72 19.93
CA ILE A 591 -16.06 -9.88 20.54
C ILE A 591 -16.26 -11.26 21.18
N HIS A 592 -15.39 -12.23 20.89
CA HIS A 592 -15.48 -13.61 21.34
C HIS A 592 -15.16 -13.76 22.82
N GLU A 593 -15.98 -14.51 23.56
CA GLU A 593 -15.75 -14.76 24.99
C GLU A 593 -14.49 -15.60 25.25
N GLU A 594 -14.09 -16.43 24.29
CA GLU A 594 -12.90 -17.28 24.34
C GLU A 594 -11.62 -16.47 24.51
N GLU A 595 -11.53 -15.30 23.88
CA GLU A 595 -10.40 -14.38 23.96
C GLU A 595 -10.55 -13.35 25.08
N ASN A 596 -11.71 -13.30 25.72
CA ASN A 596 -12.08 -12.26 26.68
C ASN A 596 -12.27 -12.88 28.06
N GLU A 597 -13.53 -13.13 28.47
CA GLU A 597 -13.86 -13.65 29.79
C GLU A 597 -13.23 -15.01 30.07
N GLN A 598 -13.11 -15.89 29.08
CA GLN A 598 -12.49 -17.19 29.31
C GLN A 598 -10.98 -17.07 29.59
N VAL A 599 -10.28 -16.09 29.00
CA VAL A 599 -8.88 -15.78 29.35
C VAL A 599 -8.81 -15.26 30.77
N VAL A 600 -9.67 -14.30 31.13
CA VAL A 600 -9.73 -13.72 32.47
C VAL A 600 -10.05 -14.78 33.52
N ASP A 601 -11.02 -15.66 33.28
CA ASP A 601 -11.37 -16.76 34.18
C ASP A 601 -10.18 -17.72 34.36
N GLU A 602 -9.50 -18.11 33.28
CA GLU A 602 -8.32 -18.98 33.34
C GLU A 602 -7.16 -18.35 34.12
N VAL A 603 -6.92 -17.05 33.94
CA VAL A 603 -5.88 -16.30 34.67
C VAL A 603 -6.26 -16.16 36.15
N LEU A 604 -7.53 -15.89 36.46
CA LEU A 604 -8.04 -15.85 37.82
C LEU A 604 -8.10 -17.22 38.49
N LEU A 605 -7.96 -18.35 37.77
CA LEU A 605 -7.80 -19.68 38.37
C LEU A 605 -6.37 -19.95 38.85
N ASP A 606 -5.39 -19.20 38.37
CA ASP A 606 -3.98 -19.37 38.73
C ASP A 606 -3.73 -19.01 40.21
N THR A 607 -3.05 -19.89 40.94
CA THR A 607 -2.83 -19.75 42.38
C THR A 607 -2.02 -18.51 42.74
N TYR A 608 -0.99 -18.19 41.96
CA TYR A 608 -0.17 -17.01 42.21
C TYR A 608 -0.99 -15.74 41.95
N VAL A 609 -1.72 -15.69 40.85
CA VAL A 609 -2.56 -14.54 40.50
C VAL A 609 -3.61 -14.29 41.59
N ARG A 610 -4.34 -15.30 42.04
CA ARG A 610 -5.36 -15.16 43.11
C ARG A 610 -4.83 -14.58 44.41
N GLN A 611 -3.58 -14.90 44.74
CA GLN A 611 -2.95 -14.45 45.99
C GLN A 611 -2.42 -13.02 45.89
N HIS A 612 -2.09 -12.55 44.69
CA HIS A 612 -1.36 -11.29 44.52
C HIS A 612 -2.12 -10.23 43.72
N PHE A 613 -3.14 -10.60 42.96
CA PHE A 613 -3.90 -9.70 42.09
C PHE A 613 -5.40 -9.94 42.19
N ARG A 614 -6.16 -8.88 41.95
CA ARG A 614 -7.62 -8.91 41.79
C ARG A 614 -8.00 -8.12 40.55
N LEU A 615 -9.20 -8.34 40.01
CA LEU A 615 -9.78 -7.40 39.07
C LEU A 615 -10.16 -6.10 39.79
N ALA A 616 -9.91 -4.96 39.14
CA ALA A 616 -10.36 -3.68 39.63
C ALA A 616 -11.90 -3.64 39.58
N PRO A 617 -12.59 -3.35 40.69
CA PRO A 617 -14.04 -3.34 40.69
C PRO A 617 -14.57 -2.14 39.91
N SER A 618 -15.43 -2.39 38.92
CA SER A 618 -16.03 -1.36 38.04
C SER A 618 -15.04 -0.23 37.67
N PRO A 619 -13.98 -0.53 36.89
CA PRO A 619 -12.85 0.39 36.69
C PRO A 619 -13.24 1.68 35.94
N LEU A 620 -14.41 1.68 35.29
CA LEU A 620 -15.03 2.84 34.67
C LEU A 620 -16.54 2.81 34.90
N PRO A 621 -17.06 3.29 36.05
CA PRO A 621 -18.47 3.13 36.43
C PRO A 621 -19.47 3.72 35.42
N ILE A 622 -19.07 4.78 34.72
CA ILE A 622 -19.89 5.48 33.72
C ILE A 622 -19.99 4.74 32.38
N TRP A 623 -19.06 3.84 32.07
CA TRP A 623 -19.23 2.93 30.96
C TRP A 623 -20.37 1.97 31.33
N THR A 624 -21.25 1.59 30.41
CA THR A 624 -22.43 0.75 30.75
C THR A 624 -22.30 -0.68 30.27
N GLN A 625 -21.62 -0.92 29.16
CA GLN A 625 -21.45 -2.26 28.60
C GLN A 625 -20.36 -3.04 29.36
N ARG A 626 -20.77 -4.13 30.01
CA ARG A 626 -19.92 -4.96 30.86
C ARG A 626 -19.60 -6.30 30.20
N GLY A 627 -18.71 -7.06 30.83
CA GLY A 627 -18.50 -8.47 30.49
C GLY A 627 -19.77 -9.31 30.69
N LEU A 628 -19.73 -10.55 30.21
CA LEU A 628 -20.90 -11.43 30.23
C LEU A 628 -21.34 -11.82 31.66
N ASP A 629 -22.65 -11.75 31.93
CA ASP A 629 -23.26 -12.06 33.23
C ASP A 629 -23.09 -13.53 33.67
N SER A 630 -22.74 -14.42 32.74
CA SER A 630 -22.37 -15.82 33.03
C SER A 630 -21.11 -15.93 33.90
N TYR A 631 -20.29 -14.87 33.96
CA TYR A 631 -19.09 -14.79 34.78
C TYR A 631 -19.31 -13.88 35.98
N ALA A 632 -18.96 -14.35 37.18
CA ALA A 632 -19.15 -13.58 38.41
C ALA A 632 -18.39 -12.24 38.45
N PHE A 633 -17.35 -12.10 37.62
CA PHE A 633 -16.56 -10.88 37.46
C PHE A 633 -16.98 -10.05 36.23
N GLY A 634 -18.05 -10.43 35.51
CA GLY A 634 -18.45 -9.75 34.27
C GLY A 634 -18.65 -8.25 34.46
N ALA A 635 -19.21 -7.83 35.61
CA ALA A 635 -19.41 -6.43 35.99
C ALA A 635 -18.11 -5.62 36.21
N ASP A 636 -16.97 -6.29 36.35
CA ASP A 636 -15.64 -5.69 36.52
C ASP A 636 -14.86 -5.61 35.20
N CYS A 637 -15.37 -6.21 34.12
CA CYS A 637 -14.83 -6.10 32.77
C CYS A 637 -15.63 -5.11 31.93
N LEU A 638 -14.96 -4.48 30.96
CA LEU A 638 -15.60 -3.57 30.02
C LEU A 638 -15.65 -4.22 28.63
N ARG A 639 -16.84 -4.21 28.01
CA ARG A 639 -17.02 -4.58 26.60
C ARG A 639 -17.41 -3.37 25.79
N ALA A 640 -16.99 -3.35 24.53
CA ALA A 640 -17.49 -2.49 23.49
C ALA A 640 -17.98 -3.41 22.36
N ASP A 641 -19.14 -3.10 21.79
CA ASP A 641 -19.80 -3.91 20.77
C ASP A 641 -20.31 -2.99 19.66
N PRO A 642 -19.99 -3.25 18.38
CA PRO A 642 -20.43 -2.41 17.27
C PRO A 642 -21.94 -2.15 17.22
N ALA A 643 -22.76 -3.12 17.64
CA ALA A 643 -24.21 -2.98 17.63
C ALA A 643 -24.75 -2.15 18.80
N LYS A 644 -24.04 -2.11 19.94
CA LYS A 644 -24.55 -1.49 21.19
C LYS A 644 -23.84 -0.20 21.55
N THR A 645 -22.54 -0.14 21.32
CA THR A 645 -21.69 1.01 21.61
C THR A 645 -21.29 1.77 20.35
N LEU A 646 -21.69 1.32 19.15
CA LEU A 646 -21.33 1.93 17.86
C LEU A 646 -19.79 2.18 17.71
N THR A 647 -18.99 1.41 18.45
CA THR A 647 -17.52 1.40 18.40
C THR A 647 -17.03 0.12 17.71
N ASN A 648 -15.73 0.00 17.44
CA ASN A 648 -15.17 -1.33 17.20
C ASN A 648 -15.42 -2.24 18.44
N GLY A 649 -15.60 -3.54 18.19
CA GLY A 649 -15.66 -4.55 19.22
C GLY A 649 -14.35 -4.60 20.01
N PHE A 650 -14.45 -4.46 21.33
CA PHE A 650 -13.29 -4.31 22.20
C PHE A 650 -13.57 -4.86 23.60
N PHE A 651 -12.54 -5.37 24.27
CA PHE A 651 -12.65 -5.88 25.63
C PHE A 651 -11.51 -5.35 26.49
N VAL A 652 -11.79 -5.00 27.75
CA VAL A 652 -10.78 -4.57 28.72
C VAL A 652 -11.02 -5.18 30.09
N ALA A 653 -9.96 -5.71 30.70
CA ALA A 653 -9.93 -6.14 32.09
C ALA A 653 -8.70 -5.55 32.81
N VAL A 654 -8.92 -4.98 34.00
CA VAL A 654 -7.87 -4.30 34.78
C VAL A 654 -7.52 -5.16 35.99
N PHE A 655 -6.25 -5.56 36.11
CA PHE A 655 -5.72 -6.30 37.25
C PHE A 655 -4.94 -5.36 38.15
N GLU A 656 -5.23 -5.37 39.45
CA GLU A 656 -4.53 -4.60 40.48
C GLU A 656 -3.86 -5.52 41.49
N ARG A 657 -2.64 -5.18 41.89
CA ARG A 657 -1.94 -5.89 42.95
C ARG A 657 -2.67 -5.68 44.27
N ILE A 658 -2.90 -6.77 44.98
CA ILE A 658 -3.49 -6.75 46.31
C ILE A 658 -2.45 -6.16 47.28
N PRO A 659 -2.80 -5.16 48.10
CA PRO A 659 -1.91 -4.64 49.13
C PRO A 659 -1.50 -5.74 50.12
N GLU A 660 -0.25 -5.72 50.59
CA GLU A 660 0.21 -6.66 51.62
C GLU A 660 -0.70 -6.58 52.86
N GLY A 661 -1.41 -7.67 53.17
CA GLY A 661 -2.39 -7.76 54.26
C GLY A 661 -3.88 -7.79 53.86
N GLY A 662 -4.22 -7.68 52.58
CA GLY A 662 -5.60 -7.83 52.08
C GLY A 662 -5.91 -9.29 51.71
N HIS A 663 -6.85 -9.95 52.39
CA HIS A 663 -7.36 -11.25 51.96
C HIS A 663 -8.37 -11.09 50.80
N ALA A 664 -8.19 -11.83 49.71
CA ALA A 664 -9.25 -12.03 48.72
C ALA A 664 -10.35 -12.88 49.37
N ALA A 665 -11.59 -12.39 49.41
CA ALA A 665 -12.72 -13.13 49.98
C ALA A 665 -12.94 -14.45 49.22
N ASP A 666 -12.84 -15.57 49.94
CA ASP A 666 -13.04 -16.92 49.43
C ASP A 666 -14.50 -17.18 49.01
N ASN A 667 -14.78 -17.10 47.70
CA ASN A 667 -16.03 -17.60 47.10
C ASN A 667 -15.79 -18.89 46.29
N VAL A 668 -15.15 -19.89 46.91
CA VAL A 668 -14.73 -21.14 46.25
C VAL A 668 -15.81 -22.24 46.31
N PHE A 669 -16.76 -22.18 47.24
CA PHE A 669 -17.72 -23.29 47.44
C PHE A 669 -18.98 -23.25 46.56
N GLU A 670 -19.39 -22.09 46.02
CA GLU A 670 -20.57 -22.02 45.13
C GLU A 670 -20.27 -22.35 43.67
N ARG A 671 -19.03 -22.12 43.21
CA ARG A 671 -18.67 -22.21 41.77
C ARG A 671 -18.62 -23.65 41.23
N LYS A 672 -18.34 -24.65 42.07
CA LYS A 672 -18.39 -26.08 41.66
C LYS A 672 -19.82 -26.63 41.55
N LYS A 673 -20.79 -26.04 42.25
CA LYS A 673 -22.17 -26.53 42.30
C LYS A 673 -22.99 -26.08 41.08
N LYS A 674 -22.75 -24.86 40.58
CA LYS A 674 -23.41 -24.33 39.37
C LYS A 674 -23.00 -25.05 38.09
N ARG A 675 -21.75 -25.51 37.99
CA ARG A 675 -21.23 -26.20 36.80
C ARG A 675 -21.76 -27.63 36.67
N LYS A 676 -21.97 -28.33 37.79
CA LYS A 676 -22.61 -29.66 37.81
C LYS A 676 -24.08 -29.62 37.40
N ASN A 677 -24.80 -28.56 37.80
CA ASN A 677 -26.21 -28.39 37.46
C ASN A 677 -26.46 -27.97 35.99
N LEU A 678 -25.45 -27.42 35.30
CA LEU A 678 -25.58 -27.00 33.89
C LEU A 678 -25.29 -28.16 32.90
N GLU A 679 -24.44 -29.10 33.29
CA GLU A 679 -24.17 -30.32 32.51
C GLU A 679 -25.36 -31.31 32.60
N GLU A 680 -26.05 -31.39 33.75
CA GLU A 680 -27.27 -32.21 33.92
C GLU A 680 -28.51 -31.66 33.17
N SER A 681 -28.56 -30.38 32.81
CA SER A 681 -29.71 -29.79 32.08
C SER A 681 -29.65 -29.93 30.56
N THR A 682 -28.62 -30.59 30.02
CA THR A 682 -28.43 -30.76 28.56
C THR A 682 -28.69 -32.18 28.04
N GLU A 683 -29.13 -33.11 28.91
CA GLU A 683 -29.49 -34.48 28.49
C GLU A 683 -30.99 -34.67 28.14
N ASP A 684 -31.86 -33.71 28.43
CA ASP A 684 -33.28 -33.75 28.06
C ASP A 684 -33.54 -32.99 26.76
N THR A 685 -33.05 -33.50 25.62
CA THR A 685 -33.61 -33.32 24.26
C THR A 685 -32.75 -34.07 23.24
N ASN A 686 -32.64 -35.40 23.38
CA ASN A 686 -32.31 -36.27 22.22
C ASN A 686 -32.64 -37.75 22.52
N SER A 687 -33.93 -38.04 22.71
CA SER A 687 -34.52 -39.27 22.18
C SER A 687 -35.29 -38.83 20.93
N VAL A 688 -34.97 -39.24 19.70
CA VAL A 688 -35.19 -40.57 19.15
C VAL A 688 -34.34 -40.67 17.86
N ASN A 689 -33.32 -41.53 17.88
CA ASN A 689 -33.02 -42.53 16.84
C ASN A 689 -31.71 -43.26 17.18
N ASN A 690 -31.84 -44.20 18.12
CA ASN A 690 -31.12 -45.48 18.06
C ASN A 690 -31.39 -46.07 16.66
N SER A 691 -30.45 -46.61 15.91
CA SER A 691 -29.68 -47.79 16.28
C SER A 691 -28.95 -48.28 15.03
N LEU A 692 -27.65 -48.59 15.15
CA LEU A 692 -27.08 -49.88 14.77
C LEU A 692 -25.55 -49.81 14.91
N ASN A 693 -25.04 -50.71 15.76
CA ASN A 693 -23.68 -51.24 15.78
C ASN A 693 -22.55 -50.39 16.38
N LYS A 694 -22.64 -50.16 17.69
CA LYS A 694 -21.49 -50.44 18.58
C LYS A 694 -21.45 -51.95 18.90
N LYS A 695 -20.55 -52.69 18.25
CA LYS A 695 -19.95 -53.93 18.77
C LYS A 695 -18.68 -54.23 17.97
N ASN A 696 -17.58 -53.57 18.33
CA ASN A 696 -16.38 -54.27 18.75
C ASN A 696 -15.41 -53.30 19.45
N LYS A 697 -15.22 -53.60 20.73
CA LYS A 697 -14.24 -52.99 21.64
C LYS A 697 -12.83 -53.23 21.11
N HIS A 698 -11.95 -52.27 21.44
CA HIS A 698 -10.59 -52.48 21.90
C HIS A 698 -10.03 -53.89 21.67
N LYS A 699 -9.28 -54.05 20.59
CA LYS A 699 -8.18 -55.02 20.51
C LYS A 699 -7.21 -54.60 19.41
N LYS A 700 -6.26 -53.74 19.77
CA LYS A 700 -4.94 -53.45 19.17
C LYS A 700 -4.57 -52.01 19.50
N PHE A 701 -4.27 -51.79 20.77
CA PHE A 701 -3.15 -50.95 21.12
C PHE A 701 -1.96 -51.92 21.17
N ASP A 702 -0.83 -51.48 20.64
CA ASP A 702 0.43 -52.20 20.42
C ASP A 702 0.49 -53.00 19.11
N GLU A 703 1.53 -52.70 18.32
CA GLU A 703 1.85 -53.16 16.95
C GLU A 703 1.17 -52.43 15.79
N GLU A 704 1.65 -51.22 15.50
CA GLU A 704 1.93 -50.68 14.15
C GLU A 704 2.52 -49.27 14.33
N LEU A 705 3.77 -49.27 14.80
CA LEU A 705 4.65 -48.12 14.96
C LEU A 705 5.86 -48.38 14.07
N GLU A 706 5.60 -48.53 12.77
CA GLU A 706 6.56 -48.68 11.68
C GLU A 706 5.71 -48.78 10.41
N ASP A 707 5.41 -47.62 9.80
CA ASP A 707 5.07 -47.42 8.37
C ASP A 707 4.34 -46.08 8.19
N ASP A 708 5.02 -44.97 8.50
CA ASP A 708 4.60 -43.62 8.10
C ASP A 708 5.82 -42.69 7.88
N ILE A 709 6.89 -43.25 7.29
CA ILE A 709 7.98 -42.49 6.65
C ILE A 709 7.90 -42.73 5.14
N GLU A 710 6.77 -42.40 4.50
CA GLU A 710 6.74 -42.27 3.04
C GLU A 710 5.54 -41.49 2.51
N CYS A 711 5.29 -40.26 2.96
CA CYS A 711 4.46 -39.31 2.21
C CYS A 711 4.72 -37.85 2.59
N SER A 712 5.99 -37.43 2.59
CA SER A 712 6.37 -36.01 2.70
C SER A 712 7.60 -35.65 1.86
N ARG A 713 7.92 -36.49 0.87
CA ARG A 713 8.93 -36.23 -0.16
C ARG A 713 8.22 -36.06 -1.50
N GLU A 714 7.63 -34.90 -1.69
CA GLU A 714 7.42 -34.25 -2.99
C GLU A 714 6.86 -32.86 -2.67
N LEU A 715 7.36 -31.83 -3.34
CA LEU A 715 7.09 -30.39 -3.10
C LEU A 715 7.99 -29.67 -2.06
N ARG A 716 9.30 -29.93 -2.09
CA ARG A 716 10.33 -28.88 -1.86
C ARG A 716 11.53 -29.15 -2.77
N GLY A 717 11.42 -28.69 -4.00
CA GLY A 717 12.52 -28.60 -4.96
C GLY A 717 12.64 -27.15 -5.42
N SER A 718 13.89 -26.71 -5.60
CA SER A 718 14.36 -25.43 -6.13
C SER A 718 14.17 -24.17 -5.25
N GLU A 719 15.11 -23.96 -4.32
CA GLU A 719 15.85 -22.70 -4.14
C GLU A 719 16.91 -22.91 -3.04
N GLU A 720 18.18 -22.64 -3.39
CA GLU A 720 19.40 -22.52 -2.57
C GLU A 720 20.57 -23.40 -3.05
N THR A 721 21.27 -22.88 -4.07
CA THR A 721 22.68 -23.21 -4.33
C THR A 721 23.44 -21.90 -4.53
N VAL A 722 24.56 -21.78 -3.80
CA VAL A 722 25.71 -20.85 -3.94
C VAL A 722 25.95 -20.06 -2.64
N ALA A 723 26.40 -20.76 -1.60
CA ALA A 723 27.14 -20.17 -0.47
C ALA A 723 27.85 -21.24 0.36
N GLU A 724 28.61 -22.17 -0.24
CA GLU A 724 29.42 -23.12 0.56
C GLU A 724 30.59 -23.75 -0.23
N THR A 725 31.49 -22.92 -0.75
CA THR A 725 32.75 -23.39 -1.38
C THR A 725 34.01 -22.64 -0.93
N GLU A 726 34.09 -22.22 0.34
CA GLU A 726 35.36 -21.69 0.89
C GLU A 726 35.82 -22.26 2.24
N VAL A 727 35.07 -23.15 2.92
CA VAL A 727 35.48 -23.64 4.25
C VAL A 727 36.11 -25.05 4.23
N HIS A 728 36.31 -25.65 3.05
CA HIS A 728 36.84 -27.01 2.91
C HIS A 728 38.30 -27.14 2.41
N SER A 729 38.99 -26.04 2.15
CA SER A 729 40.41 -26.05 1.74
C SER A 729 41.41 -25.84 2.90
N GLU A 730 40.98 -25.35 4.07
CA GLU A 730 41.89 -25.11 5.22
C GLU A 730 41.91 -26.22 6.28
N LYS A 731 40.90 -27.10 6.35
CA LYS A 731 40.86 -28.20 7.34
C LYS A 731 41.58 -29.48 6.89
N LYS A 732 41.97 -29.60 5.61
CA LYS A 732 42.81 -30.70 5.09
C LYS A 732 44.33 -30.42 5.12
N LYS A 733 44.77 -29.16 5.24
CA LYS A 733 46.21 -28.81 5.41
C LYS A 733 46.73 -28.91 6.86
N LYS A 734 45.85 -28.94 7.87
CA LYS A 734 46.24 -29.13 9.29
C LYS A 734 46.27 -30.59 9.78
N LYS A 735 45.75 -31.55 9.01
CA LYS A 735 45.81 -33.00 9.34
C LYS A 735 47.01 -33.76 8.72
N HIS A 736 47.80 -33.11 7.85
CA HIS A 736 49.03 -33.71 7.27
C HIS A 736 50.34 -33.19 7.90
N LYS A 737 50.27 -32.24 8.84
CA LYS A 737 51.45 -31.69 9.54
C LYS A 737 51.64 -32.21 10.99
N LYS A 738 50.74 -33.08 11.48
CA LYS A 738 50.79 -33.68 12.83
C LYS A 738 51.08 -35.20 12.84
N LYS A 739 51.45 -35.79 11.69
CA LYS A 739 51.88 -37.20 11.56
C LYS A 739 53.34 -37.37 11.11
N ARG A 740 54.16 -36.31 11.28
CA ARG A 740 55.59 -36.30 10.90
C ARG A 740 56.49 -35.70 11.99
N LYS A 741 56.07 -35.77 13.26
CA LYS A 741 56.86 -35.29 14.40
C LYS A 741 56.94 -36.25 15.60
N ASP A 742 56.65 -37.54 15.39
CA ASP A 742 56.91 -38.63 16.35
C ASP A 742 57.70 -39.77 15.67
N SER A 743 58.78 -39.40 14.99
CA SER A 743 59.86 -40.32 14.62
C SER A 743 61.13 -39.52 14.34
N LYS A 744 61.75 -39.04 15.42
CA LYS A 744 63.16 -38.63 15.63
C LYS A 744 63.20 -37.43 16.60
N GLU A 745 63.76 -37.74 17.78
CA GLU A 745 64.31 -36.85 18.82
C GLU A 745 63.37 -35.88 19.55
#